data_AF-L8DN21-F1
#
_entry.id   AF-L8DN21-F1
#
_cell.length_a   1.000
_cell.length_b   1.000
_cell.length_c   1.000
_cell.angle_alpha   90.00
_cell.angle_beta   90.00
_cell.angle_gamma   90.00
#
_symmetry.space_group_name_H-M   'P 1'
#
loop_
_entity.id
_entity.type
_entity.pdbx_description
1 polymer ?
#
loop_
_entity_poly.entity_id
_entity_poly.type
_entity_poly.pdbx_seq_one_letter_code
_entity_poly.pdbx_strand_id
1 'polypeptide(L)'
;MFEKHARWLEELNSHVNTAGLITHTTGYMTLVAISSEICDICAAPGKYDYWTWRSLATDLDDALKYLGPKMAGILTTPITAILDAIRNELFIPRNGKNPNVDDTKRALVTRYAIALHALLDEDIVLLASWRDLVAACKNDDHLVYPYDRIAFLRDNLLALIRHRRQDDGPWGTSQTAVGILFDHGHQVSRAQQALGDKAFEFDPRHQSRPTGLDDPGRMDLSERWIVRRARRTESVVWFRIADAYTRALSCLTHDNITFYPAQVLAGGIIDHDVAREIFPVVPEELLTDRISSFQQSGEIDEYTGIEHKPGLVYARVVIPSAEPHLAGAKARAHLDALLTLTRPSKDTWTVLNGELLFGQGRMPRLDWGPKHRRKTTIFPENDCTAANLDALSNSGYIITSEVAGHLRPVQLLIDQIESANDSESIVMAAVRAIEHLNTWATRATDKWYKFVKTYLAEEYTRLAFLERATQTTFEAIVRTLPDTSPTASPQPVLDTIRDEVEGGTWRTSFDRLKALGYIADLNTIYTKHPLIRRLREVEHILSSGRSIQYAFDEEERRVDVRVARLTRTRNAAIHGGPLSPSACDSVVDFARALSLQALSHAVTSALSGTDVQTVMDQRRLAEVQRADDLRQKAELKDLFNS
;
A
#
# COMPACT_ATOMS: atom_id res chain seq x y z
N MET A 1 -10.06 26.96 -17.03
CA MET A 1 -11.08 26.30 -17.85
C MET A 1 -10.91 24.81 -17.59
N PHE A 2 -11.89 24.14 -17.00
CA PHE A 2 -11.81 22.69 -16.78
C PHE A 2 -12.15 22.01 -18.11
N GLU A 3 -11.17 21.47 -18.80
CA GLU A 3 -11.41 20.67 -20.01
C GLU A 3 -11.91 19.28 -19.60
N LYS A 4 -12.96 18.80 -20.26
CA LYS A 4 -13.43 17.43 -20.09
C LYS A 4 -12.51 16.50 -20.88
N HIS A 5 -11.66 15.76 -20.19
CA HIS A 5 -10.80 14.75 -20.79
C HIS A 5 -11.59 13.47 -21.10
N ALA A 6 -11.02 12.60 -21.92
CA ALA A 6 -11.60 11.30 -22.20
C ALA A 6 -11.67 10.47 -20.91
N ARG A 7 -12.79 9.77 -20.67
CA ARG A 7 -13.03 8.96 -19.46
C ARG A 7 -11.87 8.02 -19.11
N TRP A 8 -11.29 7.34 -20.10
CA TRP A 8 -10.18 6.41 -19.89
C TRP A 8 -8.93 7.09 -19.31
N LEU A 9 -8.72 8.37 -19.63
CA LEU A 9 -7.56 9.13 -19.18
C LEU A 9 -7.74 9.56 -17.72
N GLU A 10 -8.97 9.92 -17.33
CA GLU A 10 -9.34 10.15 -15.92
C GLU A 10 -9.28 8.85 -15.09
N GLU A 11 -9.67 7.71 -15.66
CA GLU A 11 -9.52 6.40 -15.04
C GLU A 11 -8.05 6.05 -14.79
N LEU A 12 -7.20 6.22 -15.82
CA LEU A 12 -5.76 6.03 -15.70
C LEU A 12 -5.16 6.94 -14.59
N ASN A 13 -5.56 8.21 -14.56
CA ASN A 13 -5.13 9.17 -13.55
C ASN A 13 -5.53 8.73 -12.14
N SER A 14 -6.78 8.28 -11.96
CA SER A 14 -7.28 7.75 -10.69
C SER A 14 -6.45 6.56 -10.21
N HIS A 15 -6.18 5.59 -11.08
CA HIS A 15 -5.35 4.42 -10.73
C HIS A 15 -3.91 4.79 -10.36
N VAL A 16 -3.29 5.72 -11.10
CA VAL A 16 -1.89 6.13 -10.87
C VAL A 16 -1.74 7.05 -9.65
N ASN A 17 -2.76 7.85 -9.32
CA ASN A 17 -2.73 8.78 -8.17
C ASN A 17 -3.27 8.18 -6.87
N THR A 18 -3.88 6.99 -6.91
CA THR A 18 -4.40 6.34 -5.70
C THR A 18 -3.24 6.06 -4.75
N ALA A 19 -3.20 6.78 -3.61
CA ALA A 19 -2.26 6.50 -2.54
C ALA A 19 -2.55 5.11 -1.94
N GLY A 20 -1.65 4.16 -2.15
CA GLY A 20 -1.78 2.79 -1.64
C GLY A 20 -0.48 2.01 -1.77
N LEU A 21 -0.29 1.01 -0.90
CA LEU A 21 0.81 0.05 -1.03
C LEU A 21 0.62 -0.75 -2.33
N ILE A 22 1.71 -1.04 -3.04
CA ILE A 22 1.77 -1.71 -4.36
C ILE A 22 1.17 -3.13 -4.40
N THR A 23 0.59 -3.64 -3.32
CA THR A 23 -0.06 -4.97 -3.32
C THR A 23 -1.32 -5.05 -2.47
N HIS A 24 -1.91 -3.92 -2.06
CA HIS A 24 -3.02 -3.98 -1.10
C HIS A 24 -4.40 -4.29 -1.74
N THR A 25 -4.72 -3.82 -2.95
CA THR A 25 -6.15 -3.83 -3.38
C THR A 25 -6.63 -5.14 -3.98
N THR A 26 -5.76 -5.93 -4.61
CA THR A 26 -6.17 -7.15 -5.35
C THR A 26 -5.75 -8.44 -4.65
N GLY A 27 -4.76 -8.38 -3.76
CA GLY A 27 -4.20 -9.53 -3.06
C GLY A 27 -3.37 -10.50 -3.91
N TYR A 28 -3.07 -10.12 -5.16
CA TYR A 28 -2.09 -10.80 -5.99
C TYR A 28 -0.69 -10.20 -5.77
N MET A 29 0.34 -11.01 -5.95
CA MET A 29 1.72 -10.51 -5.96
C MET A 29 2.10 -9.98 -7.33
N THR A 30 2.85 -8.89 -7.38
CA THR A 30 3.47 -8.42 -8.62
C THR A 30 4.57 -9.38 -9.07
N LEU A 31 4.89 -9.39 -10.37
CA LEU A 31 5.92 -10.27 -10.91
C LEU A 31 7.30 -10.03 -10.31
N VAL A 32 7.66 -8.78 -10.05
CA VAL A 32 8.92 -8.43 -9.37
C VAL A 32 8.95 -9.02 -7.97
N ALA A 33 7.84 -8.92 -7.23
CA ALA A 33 7.75 -9.42 -5.87
C ALA A 33 7.90 -10.96 -5.81
N ILE A 34 7.10 -11.70 -6.57
CA ILE A 34 7.13 -13.17 -6.56
C ILE A 34 8.45 -13.73 -7.13
N SER A 35 9.02 -13.11 -8.16
CA SER A 35 10.31 -13.54 -8.70
C SER A 35 11.45 -13.31 -7.71
N SER A 36 11.45 -12.18 -7.00
CA SER A 36 12.45 -11.90 -5.95
C SER A 36 12.32 -12.90 -4.79
N GLU A 37 11.11 -13.21 -4.34
CA GLU A 37 10.88 -14.21 -3.29
C GLU A 37 11.33 -15.61 -3.71
N ILE A 38 11.10 -16.00 -4.98
CA ILE A 38 11.61 -17.28 -5.51
C ILE A 38 13.15 -17.29 -5.48
N CYS A 39 13.82 -16.20 -5.86
CA CYS A 39 15.28 -16.08 -5.78
C CYS A 39 15.80 -16.20 -4.33
N ASP A 40 15.17 -15.51 -3.39
CA ASP A 40 15.55 -15.53 -1.98
C ASP A 40 15.39 -16.94 -1.38
N ILE A 41 14.25 -17.59 -1.68
CA ILE A 41 14.00 -18.97 -1.27
C ILE A 41 15.05 -19.89 -1.88
N CYS A 42 15.36 -19.75 -3.18
CA CYS A 42 16.42 -20.51 -3.84
C CYS A 42 17.79 -20.37 -3.14
N ALA A 43 18.12 -19.20 -2.59
CA ALA A 43 19.36 -18.97 -1.87
C ALA A 43 19.44 -19.66 -0.48
N ALA A 44 18.32 -20.20 0.03
CA ALA A 44 18.21 -20.82 1.35
C ALA A 44 17.74 -22.30 1.26
N PRO A 45 18.64 -23.25 0.90
CA PRO A 45 18.30 -24.67 0.77
C PRO A 45 17.91 -25.32 2.12
N GLY A 46 17.10 -26.39 2.06
CA GLY A 46 16.70 -27.18 3.23
C GLY A 46 15.67 -26.54 4.18
N LYS A 47 15.28 -25.27 3.98
CA LYS A 47 14.37 -24.55 4.88
C LYS A 47 12.88 -24.57 4.48
N TYR A 48 12.58 -25.02 3.26
CA TYR A 48 11.26 -24.85 2.65
C TYR A 48 10.67 -26.16 2.17
N ASP A 49 9.39 -26.36 2.49
CA ASP A 49 8.65 -27.57 2.21
C ASP A 49 7.85 -27.49 0.89
N TYR A 50 7.20 -28.61 0.54
CA TYR A 50 6.33 -28.72 -0.62
C TYR A 50 5.24 -27.64 -0.69
N TRP A 51 4.63 -27.30 0.45
CA TRP A 51 3.53 -26.33 0.49
C TRP A 51 3.99 -24.91 0.19
N THR A 52 5.19 -24.56 0.61
CA THR A 52 5.81 -23.27 0.27
C THR A 52 5.99 -23.14 -1.24
N TRP A 53 6.61 -24.13 -1.87
CA TRP A 53 6.84 -24.12 -3.33
C TRP A 53 5.55 -24.14 -4.14
N ARG A 54 4.54 -24.89 -3.68
CA ARG A 54 3.21 -24.87 -4.30
C ARG A 54 2.56 -23.50 -4.21
N SER A 55 2.66 -22.83 -3.05
CA SER A 55 2.15 -21.47 -2.85
C SER A 55 2.82 -20.45 -3.79
N LEU A 56 4.15 -20.52 -3.97
CA LEU A 56 4.87 -19.67 -4.92
C LEU A 56 4.43 -19.91 -6.36
N ALA A 57 4.27 -21.18 -6.76
CA ALA A 57 3.81 -21.54 -8.10
C ALA A 57 2.34 -21.14 -8.34
N THR A 58 1.51 -21.03 -7.30
CA THR A 58 0.17 -20.48 -7.42
C THR A 58 0.21 -18.96 -7.61
N ASP A 59 1.00 -18.23 -6.82
CA ASP A 59 1.14 -16.78 -6.98
C ASP A 59 1.69 -16.39 -8.36
N LEU A 60 2.67 -17.14 -8.87
CA LEU A 60 3.25 -16.89 -10.18
C LEU A 60 2.28 -17.17 -11.34
N ASP A 61 1.45 -18.20 -11.20
CA ASP A 61 0.40 -18.56 -12.16
C ASP A 61 -0.75 -17.54 -12.18
N ASP A 62 -1.15 -17.07 -11.00
CA ASP A 62 -2.14 -15.99 -10.86
C ASP A 62 -1.61 -14.69 -11.48
N ALA A 63 -0.34 -14.34 -11.24
CA ALA A 63 0.27 -13.17 -11.86
C ALA A 63 0.29 -13.26 -13.40
N LEU A 64 0.61 -14.43 -13.96
CA LEU A 64 0.61 -14.66 -15.41
C LEU A 64 -0.78 -14.46 -16.02
N LYS A 65 -1.84 -14.96 -15.37
CA LYS A 65 -3.23 -14.82 -15.85
C LYS A 65 -3.70 -13.36 -15.91
N TYR A 66 -3.19 -12.53 -15.02
CA TYR A 66 -3.59 -11.12 -14.92
C TYR A 66 -2.76 -10.17 -15.78
N LEU A 67 -1.67 -10.65 -16.41
CA LEU A 67 -0.87 -9.85 -17.33
C LEU A 67 -1.69 -9.33 -18.52
N GLY A 68 -1.28 -8.17 -19.03
CA GLY A 68 -1.76 -7.66 -20.30
C GLY A 68 -1.10 -8.38 -21.48
N PRO A 69 -1.69 -8.30 -22.68
CA PRO A 69 -1.24 -9.07 -23.83
C PRO A 69 0.19 -8.75 -24.28
N LYS A 70 0.65 -7.49 -24.14
CA LYS A 70 2.02 -7.12 -24.55
C LYS A 70 3.06 -7.70 -23.60
N MET A 71 2.85 -7.58 -22.28
CA MET A 71 3.72 -8.21 -21.30
C MET A 71 3.68 -9.73 -21.40
N ALA A 72 2.48 -10.33 -21.54
CA ALA A 72 2.33 -11.77 -21.69
C ALA A 72 3.10 -12.31 -22.90
N GLY A 73 3.10 -11.58 -24.02
CA GLY A 73 3.88 -11.94 -25.22
C GLY A 73 5.39 -12.03 -24.99
N ILE A 74 5.91 -11.36 -23.96
CA ILE A 74 7.34 -11.37 -23.59
C ILE A 74 7.60 -12.39 -22.48
N LEU A 75 6.71 -12.46 -21.48
CA LEU A 75 6.99 -13.12 -20.20
C LEU A 75 6.38 -14.52 -20.04
N THR A 76 5.46 -14.94 -20.91
CA THR A 76 4.81 -16.26 -20.78
C THR A 76 5.84 -17.40 -20.78
N THR A 77 6.74 -17.43 -21.75
CA THR A 77 7.76 -18.49 -21.85
C THR A 77 8.67 -18.58 -20.62
N PRO A 78 9.33 -17.49 -20.15
CA PRO A 78 10.17 -17.58 -18.95
C PRO A 78 9.39 -17.90 -17.67
N ILE A 79 8.15 -17.43 -17.53
CA ILE A 79 7.30 -17.76 -16.38
C ILE A 79 6.94 -19.25 -16.39
N THR A 80 6.49 -19.78 -17.52
CA THR A 80 6.13 -21.20 -17.66
C THR A 80 7.34 -22.11 -17.37
N ALA A 81 8.54 -21.72 -17.77
CA ALA A 81 9.76 -22.47 -17.44
C ALA A 81 10.01 -22.59 -15.93
N ILE A 82 9.73 -21.54 -15.15
CA ILE A 82 9.80 -21.58 -13.68
C ILE A 82 8.70 -22.50 -13.12
N LEU A 83 7.46 -22.34 -13.60
CA LEU A 83 6.32 -23.15 -13.16
C LEU A 83 6.57 -24.64 -13.41
N ASP A 84 7.09 -25.00 -14.57
CA ASP A 84 7.44 -26.39 -14.92
C ASP A 84 8.57 -26.92 -14.04
N ALA A 85 9.62 -26.11 -13.81
CA ALA A 85 10.71 -26.49 -12.92
C ALA A 85 10.23 -26.74 -11.48
N ILE A 86 9.29 -25.92 -10.97
CA ILE A 86 8.72 -26.13 -9.63
C ILE A 86 7.78 -27.33 -9.62
N ARG A 87 6.83 -27.41 -10.55
CA ARG A 87 5.73 -28.40 -10.50
C ARG A 87 6.18 -29.81 -10.91
N ASN A 88 7.09 -29.92 -11.86
CA ASN A 88 7.41 -31.20 -12.51
C ASN A 88 8.81 -31.72 -12.16
N GLU A 89 9.77 -30.85 -11.84
CA GLU A 89 11.18 -31.24 -11.61
C GLU A 89 11.59 -31.19 -10.13
N LEU A 90 11.09 -30.23 -9.36
CA LEU A 90 11.57 -29.97 -8.00
C LEU A 90 11.12 -31.01 -6.97
N PHE A 91 10.13 -31.85 -7.29
CA PHE A 91 9.50 -32.75 -6.33
C PHE A 91 9.83 -34.21 -6.58
N ILE A 92 10.24 -34.91 -5.52
CA ILE A 92 10.38 -36.37 -5.50
C ILE A 92 9.08 -36.97 -4.97
N PRO A 93 8.36 -37.79 -5.77
CA PRO A 93 7.15 -38.47 -5.31
C PRO A 93 7.40 -39.33 -4.07
N ARG A 94 6.43 -39.36 -3.16
CA ARG A 94 6.41 -40.26 -1.99
C ARG A 94 5.09 -41.01 -1.93
N ASN A 95 5.15 -42.32 -1.76
CA ASN A 95 3.95 -43.16 -1.65
C ASN A 95 3.08 -42.74 -0.46
N GLY A 96 1.84 -42.33 -0.75
CA GLY A 96 0.82 -41.98 0.26
C GLY A 96 1.14 -40.75 1.12
N LYS A 97 2.13 -39.93 0.74
CA LYS A 97 2.56 -38.73 1.49
C LYS A 97 2.83 -37.57 0.54
N ASN A 98 2.93 -36.36 1.10
CA ASN A 98 3.35 -35.20 0.32
C ASN A 98 4.74 -35.43 -0.30
N PRO A 99 4.97 -34.96 -1.55
CA PRO A 99 6.28 -35.01 -2.17
C PRO A 99 7.35 -34.32 -1.32
N ASN A 100 8.58 -34.77 -1.46
CA ASN A 100 9.74 -34.08 -0.90
C ASN A 100 10.33 -33.12 -1.93
N VAL A 101 10.93 -32.03 -1.45
CA VAL A 101 11.73 -31.12 -2.29
C VAL A 101 13.07 -31.78 -2.59
N ASP A 102 13.43 -31.86 -3.87
CA ASP A 102 14.76 -32.23 -4.36
C ASP A 102 15.64 -30.98 -4.46
N ASP A 103 16.43 -30.71 -3.42
CA ASP A 103 17.32 -29.55 -3.42
C ASP A 103 18.38 -29.61 -4.53
N THR A 104 18.66 -30.77 -5.16
CA THR A 104 19.56 -30.84 -6.32
C THR A 104 18.97 -30.17 -7.57
N LYS A 105 17.63 -30.05 -7.64
CA LYS A 105 16.89 -29.43 -8.74
C LYS A 105 16.64 -27.95 -8.52
N ARG A 106 16.91 -27.41 -7.32
CA ARG A 106 16.74 -25.98 -6.99
C ARG A 106 17.58 -25.06 -7.89
N ALA A 107 18.76 -25.50 -8.33
CA ALA A 107 19.60 -24.73 -9.25
C ALA A 107 18.89 -24.44 -10.60
N LEU A 108 18.01 -25.34 -11.05
CA LEU A 108 17.22 -25.14 -12.26
C LEU A 108 16.20 -24.00 -12.08
N VAL A 109 15.47 -24.02 -10.96
CA VAL A 109 14.51 -22.95 -10.60
C VAL A 109 15.25 -21.61 -10.46
N THR A 110 16.40 -21.62 -9.77
CA THR A 110 17.24 -20.43 -9.57
C THR A 110 17.65 -19.81 -10.90
N ARG A 111 18.11 -20.63 -11.86
CA ARG A 111 18.53 -20.15 -13.19
C ARG A 111 17.38 -19.44 -13.92
N TYR A 112 16.18 -20.02 -13.91
CA TYR A 112 15.03 -19.41 -14.59
C TYR A 112 14.53 -18.16 -13.85
N ALA A 113 14.55 -18.15 -12.52
CA ALA A 113 14.16 -16.99 -11.72
C ALA A 113 15.12 -15.80 -11.95
N ILE A 114 16.44 -16.02 -11.98
CA ILE A 114 17.43 -14.98 -12.30
C ILE A 114 17.22 -14.46 -13.72
N ALA A 115 16.97 -15.34 -14.69
CA ALA A 115 16.72 -14.93 -16.08
C ALA A 115 15.45 -14.08 -16.21
N LEU A 116 14.37 -14.45 -15.50
CA LEU A 116 13.16 -13.63 -15.44
C LEU A 116 13.46 -12.28 -14.78
N HIS A 117 14.16 -12.25 -13.64
CA HIS A 117 14.49 -11.02 -12.92
C HIS A 117 15.29 -10.05 -13.78
N ALA A 118 16.31 -10.54 -14.52
CA ALA A 118 17.05 -9.74 -15.47
C ALA A 118 16.16 -9.17 -16.60
N LEU A 119 15.23 -9.99 -17.12
CA LEU A 119 14.29 -9.55 -18.15
C LEU A 119 13.32 -8.46 -17.63
N LEU A 120 12.96 -8.49 -16.34
CA LEU A 120 12.11 -7.45 -15.73
C LEU A 120 12.81 -6.07 -15.63
N ASP A 121 14.14 -5.98 -15.72
CA ASP A 121 14.89 -4.71 -15.75
C ASP A 121 14.90 -4.06 -17.16
N GLU A 122 14.48 -4.79 -18.20
CA GLU A 122 14.56 -4.34 -19.59
C GLU A 122 13.48 -3.29 -19.94
N ASP A 123 13.86 -2.32 -20.80
CA ASP A 123 12.98 -1.24 -21.27
C ASP A 123 11.72 -1.78 -21.94
N ILE A 124 11.85 -2.89 -22.67
CA ILE A 124 10.73 -3.49 -23.40
C ILE A 124 9.62 -3.99 -22.48
N VAL A 125 9.96 -4.50 -21.28
CA VAL A 125 8.98 -5.01 -20.32
C VAL A 125 8.25 -3.85 -19.65
N LEU A 126 8.97 -2.82 -19.23
CA LEU A 126 8.37 -1.63 -18.64
C LEU A 126 7.45 -0.90 -19.63
N LEU A 127 7.88 -0.77 -20.88
CA LEU A 127 7.08 -0.19 -21.95
C LEU A 127 5.84 -1.03 -22.28
N ALA A 128 5.97 -2.36 -22.31
CA ALA A 128 4.84 -3.27 -22.48
C ALA A 128 3.83 -3.12 -21.34
N SER A 129 4.30 -3.01 -20.10
CA SER A 129 3.46 -2.79 -18.91
C SER A 129 2.67 -1.49 -18.99
N TRP A 130 3.34 -0.38 -19.34
CA TRP A 130 2.67 0.91 -19.54
C TRP A 130 1.59 0.84 -20.62
N ARG A 131 1.93 0.26 -21.78
CA ARG A 131 1.01 0.13 -22.91
C ARG A 131 -0.18 -0.76 -22.59
N ASP A 132 0.02 -1.84 -21.84
CA ASP A 132 -1.06 -2.71 -21.39
C ASP A 132 -2.01 -1.98 -20.42
N LEU A 133 -1.46 -1.20 -19.46
CA LEU A 133 -2.28 -0.39 -18.56
C LEU A 133 -3.11 0.65 -19.32
N VAL A 134 -2.48 1.41 -20.23
CA VAL A 134 -3.17 2.40 -21.08
C VAL A 134 -4.26 1.73 -21.94
N ALA A 135 -3.94 0.58 -22.56
CA ALA A 135 -4.90 -0.16 -23.38
C ALA A 135 -6.08 -0.69 -22.56
N ALA A 136 -5.83 -1.15 -21.33
CA ALA A 136 -6.87 -1.62 -20.42
C ALA A 136 -7.84 -0.49 -20.02
N CYS A 137 -7.33 0.70 -19.65
CA CYS A 137 -8.18 1.85 -19.36
C CYS A 137 -8.99 2.30 -20.59
N LYS A 138 -8.41 2.25 -21.80
CA LYS A 138 -9.10 2.55 -23.06
C LYS A 138 -10.19 1.53 -23.42
N ASN A 139 -10.14 0.32 -22.86
CA ASN A 139 -11.11 -0.72 -23.15
C ASN A 139 -12.27 -0.65 -22.16
N ASP A 140 -13.47 -0.39 -22.69
CA ASP A 140 -14.70 -0.25 -21.91
C ASP A 140 -15.29 -1.59 -21.41
N ASP A 141 -14.75 -2.71 -21.87
CA ASP A 141 -15.17 -4.06 -21.49
C ASP A 141 -14.64 -4.43 -20.10
N HIS A 142 -15.52 -4.33 -19.10
CA HIS A 142 -15.25 -4.67 -17.72
C HIS A 142 -15.11 -6.18 -17.46
N LEU A 143 -15.53 -7.04 -18.40
CA LEU A 143 -15.34 -8.49 -18.29
C LEU A 143 -13.92 -8.89 -18.70
N VAL A 144 -13.36 -8.21 -19.72
CA VAL A 144 -11.98 -8.44 -20.16
C VAL A 144 -10.99 -7.72 -19.24
N TYR A 145 -11.29 -6.47 -18.87
CA TYR A 145 -10.50 -5.66 -17.95
C TYR A 145 -11.37 -5.18 -16.79
N PRO A 146 -11.63 -6.06 -15.80
CA PRO A 146 -12.22 -5.63 -14.54
C PRO A 146 -11.26 -4.70 -13.79
N TYR A 147 -11.79 -3.95 -12.83
CA TYR A 147 -11.09 -2.97 -12.02
C TYR A 147 -9.90 -3.59 -11.31
N ASP A 148 -10.07 -4.80 -10.75
CA ASP A 148 -8.98 -5.56 -10.12
C ASP A 148 -7.84 -5.85 -11.10
N ARG A 149 -8.15 -6.13 -12.37
CA ARG A 149 -7.11 -6.37 -13.38
C ARG A 149 -6.36 -5.10 -13.73
N ILE A 150 -7.05 -3.97 -13.86
CA ILE A 150 -6.40 -2.66 -14.09
C ILE A 150 -5.52 -2.29 -12.88
N ALA A 151 -6.03 -2.50 -11.66
CA ALA A 151 -5.26 -2.29 -10.44
C ALA A 151 -4.01 -3.17 -10.40
N PHE A 152 -4.11 -4.45 -10.79
CA PHE A 152 -2.94 -5.34 -10.90
C PHE A 152 -1.94 -4.85 -11.96
N LEU A 153 -2.39 -4.39 -13.14
CA LEU A 153 -1.49 -3.85 -14.16
C LEU A 153 -0.76 -2.60 -13.65
N ARG A 154 -1.47 -1.71 -12.94
CA ARG A 154 -0.90 -0.54 -12.26
C ARG A 154 0.13 -0.95 -11.21
N ASP A 155 -0.19 -1.92 -10.36
CA ASP A 155 0.69 -2.40 -9.30
C ASP A 155 1.97 -3.03 -9.89
N ASN A 156 1.86 -3.80 -10.98
CA ASN A 156 3.02 -4.35 -11.68
C ASN A 156 3.87 -3.26 -12.33
N LEU A 157 3.25 -2.26 -12.96
CA LEU A 157 3.98 -1.12 -13.51
C LEU A 157 4.79 -0.39 -12.43
N LEU A 158 4.15 -0.07 -11.29
CA LEU A 158 4.83 0.59 -10.18
C LEU A 158 5.93 -0.30 -9.58
N ALA A 159 5.72 -1.61 -9.49
CA ALA A 159 6.74 -2.55 -9.04
C ALA A 159 7.95 -2.59 -9.98
N LEU A 160 7.75 -2.52 -11.30
CA LEU A 160 8.82 -2.42 -12.29
C LEU A 160 9.56 -1.07 -12.20
N ILE A 161 8.84 0.04 -12.00
CA ILE A 161 9.43 1.37 -11.76
C ILE A 161 10.32 1.34 -10.52
N ARG A 162 9.84 0.77 -9.40
CA ARG A 162 10.64 0.59 -8.17
C ARG A 162 11.83 -0.33 -8.38
N HIS A 163 11.64 -1.45 -9.08
CA HIS A 163 12.70 -2.40 -9.41
C HIS A 163 13.86 -1.71 -10.14
N ARG A 164 13.52 -0.82 -11.08
CA ARG A 164 14.47 0.01 -11.83
C ARG A 164 14.94 1.27 -11.10
N ARG A 165 14.57 1.44 -9.83
CA ARG A 165 14.90 2.60 -8.98
C ARG A 165 14.50 3.92 -9.62
N GLN A 166 13.33 3.94 -10.25
CA GLN A 166 12.70 5.14 -10.77
C GLN A 166 11.72 5.69 -9.74
N ASP A 167 11.48 7.00 -9.79
CA ASP A 167 10.58 7.69 -8.85
C ASP A 167 9.14 7.21 -9.05
N ASP A 168 8.49 6.73 -8.01
CA ASP A 168 7.10 6.27 -8.00
C ASP A 168 6.20 7.17 -7.14
N GLY A 169 6.71 8.31 -6.67
CA GLY A 169 5.97 9.23 -5.82
C GLY A 169 5.00 10.16 -6.57
N PRO A 170 4.39 11.14 -5.87
CA PRO A 170 3.42 12.10 -6.42
C PRO A 170 3.93 13.03 -7.55
N TRP A 171 5.20 12.93 -7.89
CA TRP A 171 5.80 13.66 -9.03
C TRP A 171 6.72 12.74 -9.83
N GLY A 172 6.51 11.43 -9.68
CA GLY A 172 7.32 10.37 -10.22
C GLY A 172 6.99 10.02 -11.66
N THR A 173 7.56 8.91 -12.10
CA THR A 173 7.59 8.44 -13.47
C THR A 173 6.18 8.25 -14.06
N SER A 174 5.32 7.49 -13.37
CA SER A 174 3.96 7.19 -13.83
C SER A 174 3.06 8.43 -13.85
N GLN A 175 3.10 9.26 -12.81
CA GLN A 175 2.29 10.48 -12.73
C GLN A 175 2.70 11.52 -13.78
N THR A 176 3.99 11.70 -14.02
CA THR A 176 4.46 12.55 -15.13
C THR A 176 4.03 11.97 -16.48
N ALA A 177 4.11 10.65 -16.70
CA ALA A 177 3.63 10.01 -17.92
C ALA A 177 2.14 10.28 -18.18
N VAL A 178 1.30 10.17 -17.14
CA VAL A 178 -0.11 10.53 -17.22
C VAL A 178 -0.27 12.03 -17.50
N GLY A 179 0.44 12.90 -16.79
CA GLY A 179 0.38 14.35 -17.01
C GLY A 179 0.77 14.78 -18.43
N ILE A 180 1.68 14.06 -19.09
CA ILE A 180 1.99 14.24 -20.51
C ILE A 180 0.78 13.88 -21.39
N LEU A 181 0.07 12.79 -21.10
CA LEU A 181 -1.16 12.41 -21.82
C LEU A 181 -2.29 13.44 -21.65
N PHE A 182 -2.35 14.13 -20.50
CA PHE A 182 -3.23 15.29 -20.27
C PHE A 182 -2.76 16.58 -20.93
N ASP A 183 -1.60 16.58 -21.60
CA ASP A 183 -0.95 17.78 -22.14
C ASP A 183 -0.61 18.85 -21.08
N HIS A 184 -0.34 18.47 -19.83
CA HIS A 184 0.05 19.43 -18.81
C HIS A 184 1.41 20.05 -19.12
N GLY A 185 1.44 21.33 -19.48
CA GLY A 185 2.65 22.01 -19.96
C GLY A 185 3.89 21.87 -19.07
N HIS A 186 3.72 21.89 -17.74
CA HIS A 186 4.84 21.67 -16.82
C HIS A 186 5.43 20.25 -16.90
N GLN A 187 4.60 19.22 -17.07
CA GLN A 187 5.04 17.82 -17.18
C GLN A 187 5.69 17.57 -18.55
N VAL A 188 5.10 18.10 -19.62
CA VAL A 188 5.66 18.03 -20.98
C VAL A 188 7.03 18.70 -21.04
N SER A 189 7.13 19.95 -20.55
CA SER A 189 8.38 20.71 -20.52
C SER A 189 9.46 20.01 -19.70
N ARG A 190 9.11 19.51 -18.49
CA ARG A 190 10.01 18.73 -17.63
C ARG A 190 10.50 17.46 -18.34
N ALA A 191 9.61 16.76 -19.03
CA ALA A 191 9.96 15.53 -19.73
C ALA A 191 10.91 15.79 -20.90
N GLN A 192 10.59 16.77 -21.74
CA GLN A 192 11.44 17.20 -22.85
C GLN A 192 12.83 17.63 -22.35
N GLN A 193 12.90 18.48 -21.33
CA GLN A 193 14.17 18.92 -20.76
C GLN A 193 15.02 17.75 -20.25
N ALA A 194 14.41 16.80 -19.54
CA ALA A 194 15.15 15.67 -18.98
C ALA A 194 15.58 14.63 -20.04
N LEU A 195 14.85 14.54 -21.15
CA LEU A 195 15.16 13.68 -22.29
C LEU A 195 16.13 14.34 -23.29
N GLY A 196 16.44 15.63 -23.11
CA GLY A 196 17.34 16.38 -23.99
C GLY A 196 16.66 17.02 -25.20
N ASP A 197 15.32 17.02 -25.24
CA ASP A 197 14.53 17.67 -26.29
C ASP A 197 14.44 19.19 -26.02
N LYS A 198 14.02 19.96 -27.03
CA LYS A 198 13.69 21.37 -26.85
C LYS A 198 12.46 21.50 -25.95
N ALA A 199 12.66 22.00 -24.73
CA ALA A 199 11.59 22.16 -23.75
C ALA A 199 10.58 23.22 -24.19
N PHE A 200 9.29 22.91 -24.01
CA PHE A 200 8.21 23.88 -24.12
C PHE A 200 8.35 24.96 -23.04
N GLU A 201 8.34 26.22 -23.46
CA GLU A 201 8.33 27.36 -22.54
C GLU A 201 6.91 27.52 -21.97
N PHE A 202 6.78 27.38 -20.64
CA PHE A 202 5.52 27.61 -19.94
C PHE A 202 5.71 28.62 -18.81
N ASP A 203 4.65 29.36 -18.51
CA ASP A 203 4.61 30.20 -17.31
C ASP A 203 4.41 29.29 -16.07
N PRO A 204 5.31 29.29 -15.07
CA PRO A 204 5.15 28.52 -13.84
C PRO A 204 3.85 28.79 -13.07
N ARG A 205 3.18 29.92 -13.34
CA ARG A 205 1.85 30.26 -12.78
C ARG A 205 0.70 29.52 -13.48
N HIS A 206 0.95 28.98 -14.68
CA HIS A 206 -0.03 28.29 -15.53
C HIS A 206 0.44 26.88 -15.88
N GLN A 207 0.71 26.07 -14.86
CA GLN A 207 1.30 24.73 -15.00
C GLN A 207 0.48 23.75 -15.85
N SER A 208 -0.85 23.93 -15.92
CA SER A 208 -1.78 23.09 -16.67
C SER A 208 -2.06 23.63 -18.08
N ARG A 209 -1.35 24.67 -18.55
CA ARG A 209 -1.54 25.19 -19.90
C ARG A 209 -1.16 24.10 -20.92
N PRO A 210 -2.03 23.77 -21.89
CA PRO A 210 -1.72 22.79 -22.92
C PRO A 210 -0.57 23.25 -23.80
N THR A 211 0.25 22.30 -24.26
CA THR A 211 1.38 22.56 -25.16
C THR A 211 0.99 22.47 -26.63
N GLY A 212 -0.13 21.81 -26.92
CA GLY A 212 -0.61 21.56 -28.28
C GLY A 212 -0.03 20.29 -28.92
N LEU A 213 0.58 19.40 -28.13
CA LEU A 213 0.99 18.08 -28.62
C LEU A 213 -0.23 17.24 -29.00
N ASP A 214 -0.19 16.62 -30.17
CA ASP A 214 -1.21 15.69 -30.62
C ASP A 214 -1.17 14.36 -29.82
N ASP A 215 -2.20 13.52 -29.98
CA ASP A 215 -2.28 12.23 -29.28
C ASP A 215 -1.04 11.33 -29.53
N PRO A 216 -0.55 11.18 -30.78
CA PRO A 216 0.69 10.44 -31.04
C PRO A 216 1.92 11.03 -30.35
N GLY A 217 2.12 12.36 -30.39
CA GLY A 217 3.25 13.02 -29.75
C GLY A 217 3.21 12.92 -28.23
N ARG A 218 2.02 12.99 -27.62
CA ARG A 218 1.85 12.74 -26.19
C ARG A 218 2.17 11.30 -25.82
N MET A 219 1.73 10.33 -26.62
CA MET A 219 2.03 8.93 -26.39
C MET A 219 3.54 8.66 -26.48
N ASP A 220 4.21 9.10 -27.55
CA ASP A 220 5.66 8.94 -27.73
C ASP A 220 6.45 9.53 -26.56
N LEU A 221 6.15 10.78 -26.17
CA LEU A 221 6.84 11.44 -25.07
C LEU A 221 6.60 10.71 -23.73
N SER A 222 5.38 10.22 -23.48
CA SER A 222 5.07 9.44 -22.27
C SER A 222 5.85 8.12 -22.22
N GLU A 223 6.00 7.44 -23.37
CA GLU A 223 6.73 6.18 -23.49
C GLU A 223 8.25 6.37 -23.35
N ARG A 224 8.81 7.42 -23.95
CA ARG A 224 10.23 7.77 -23.73
C ARG A 224 10.50 8.17 -22.28
N TRP A 225 9.54 8.84 -21.65
CA TRP A 225 9.65 9.21 -20.23
C TRP A 225 9.60 7.98 -19.32
N ILE A 226 8.68 7.02 -19.53
CA ILE A 226 8.51 5.88 -18.63
C ILE A 226 9.77 5.02 -18.52
N VAL A 227 10.49 4.81 -19.63
CA VAL A 227 11.72 3.99 -19.64
C VAL A 227 12.98 4.73 -19.17
N ARG A 228 12.89 6.06 -18.99
CA ARG A 228 14.03 6.91 -18.64
C ARG A 228 14.62 6.52 -17.28
N ARG A 229 15.87 6.07 -17.25
CA ARG A 229 16.56 5.78 -15.98
C ARG A 229 16.76 7.05 -15.14
N ALA A 230 16.65 6.90 -13.82
CA ALA A 230 16.96 7.97 -12.89
C ALA A 230 18.48 8.23 -12.88
N ARG A 231 18.89 9.50 -12.95
CA ARG A 231 20.32 9.84 -12.80
C ARG A 231 20.68 9.77 -11.33
N ARG A 232 21.80 9.12 -11.02
CA ARG A 232 22.38 9.12 -9.68
C ARG A 232 23.17 10.40 -9.47
N THR A 233 22.93 11.06 -8.35
CA THR A 233 23.62 12.29 -7.95
C THR A 233 24.03 12.18 -6.49
N GLU A 234 25.06 12.93 -6.09
CA GLU A 234 25.29 13.18 -4.68
C GLU A 234 24.12 13.99 -4.11
N SER A 235 23.74 13.70 -2.87
CA SER A 235 22.68 14.42 -2.17
C SER A 235 23.00 14.53 -0.70
N VAL A 236 22.62 15.65 -0.08
CA VAL A 236 22.74 15.87 1.36
C VAL A 236 21.35 15.98 1.94
N VAL A 237 21.07 15.17 2.96
CA VAL A 237 19.78 15.16 3.64
C VAL A 237 19.98 15.61 5.08
N TRP A 238 19.13 16.53 5.52
CA TRP A 238 19.12 17.00 6.89
C TRP A 238 17.91 16.48 7.65
N PHE A 239 18.12 16.07 8.90
CA PHE A 239 17.07 15.67 9.83
C PHE A 239 17.15 16.47 11.13
N ARG A 240 16.01 16.60 11.81
CA ARG A 240 15.89 17.18 13.15
C ARG A 240 15.85 16.07 14.19
N ILE A 241 16.60 16.22 15.29
CA ILE A 241 16.64 15.25 16.38
C ILE A 241 16.37 15.99 17.70
N ALA A 242 15.28 15.62 18.37
CA ALA A 242 14.90 16.14 19.67
C ALA A 242 15.54 15.37 20.83
N ASP A 243 15.60 16.03 21.98
CA ASP A 243 16.13 15.48 23.23
C ASP A 243 17.55 14.89 23.05
N ALA A 244 18.35 15.56 22.22
CA ALA A 244 19.71 15.20 21.89
C ALA A 244 20.68 16.24 22.48
N TYR A 245 21.48 15.80 23.44
CA TYR A 245 22.44 16.66 24.13
C TYR A 245 23.87 16.23 23.80
N THR A 246 24.63 17.12 23.17
CA THR A 246 26.07 16.89 22.91
C THR A 246 26.90 17.51 24.03
N ARG A 247 28.04 16.88 24.33
CA ARG A 247 29.01 17.47 25.27
C ARG A 247 29.68 18.68 24.60
N ALA A 248 29.80 19.79 25.32
CA ALA A 248 30.51 21.00 24.91
C ALA A 248 29.99 21.72 23.63
N LEU A 249 28.74 21.48 23.22
CA LEU A 249 28.17 22.07 21.99
C LEU A 249 29.04 21.82 20.73
N SER A 250 29.85 20.77 20.71
CA SER A 250 30.67 20.42 19.56
C SER A 250 29.87 19.62 18.53
N CYS A 251 30.28 19.73 17.26
CA CYS A 251 29.81 18.81 16.23
C CYS A 251 30.31 17.39 16.51
N LEU A 252 29.50 16.39 16.19
CA LEU A 252 29.88 14.99 16.24
C LEU A 252 29.83 14.41 14.83
N THR A 253 30.86 13.68 14.41
CA THR A 253 30.93 13.11 13.06
C THR A 253 31.20 11.61 13.14
N HIS A 254 30.46 10.85 12.34
CA HIS A 254 30.70 9.44 12.09
C HIS A 254 30.41 9.13 10.63
N ASP A 255 31.44 8.73 9.88
CA ASP A 255 31.35 8.49 8.44
C ASP A 255 30.69 9.68 7.71
N ASN A 256 29.60 9.44 6.98
CA ASN A 256 28.87 10.44 6.20
C ASN A 256 27.82 11.21 7.02
N ILE A 257 27.78 11.02 8.34
CA ILE A 257 26.81 11.66 9.24
C ILE A 257 27.53 12.67 10.14
N THR A 258 27.06 13.91 10.14
CA THR A 258 27.50 14.95 11.08
C THR A 258 26.32 15.53 11.85
N PHE A 259 26.43 15.58 13.16
CA PHE A 259 25.46 16.13 14.09
C PHE A 259 25.89 17.53 14.53
N TYR A 260 25.05 18.52 14.27
CA TYR A 260 25.26 19.90 14.64
C TYR A 260 24.30 20.28 15.77
N PRO A 261 24.82 20.75 16.92
CA PRO A 261 23.97 21.32 17.95
C PRO A 261 23.22 22.54 17.40
N ALA A 262 21.91 22.57 17.58
CA ALA A 262 21.05 23.59 16.98
C ALA A 262 21.47 25.02 17.36
N GLN A 263 21.91 25.22 18.62
CA GLN A 263 22.39 26.51 19.11
C GLN A 263 23.61 27.02 18.34
N VAL A 264 24.51 26.13 17.93
CA VAL A 264 25.72 26.50 17.18
C VAL A 264 25.39 26.65 15.70
N LEU A 265 24.60 25.73 15.13
CA LEU A 265 24.22 25.78 13.71
C LEU A 265 23.42 27.04 13.38
N ALA A 266 22.37 27.33 14.14
CA ALA A 266 21.47 28.45 13.88
C ALA A 266 22.18 29.80 13.91
N GLY A 267 23.18 29.97 14.79
CA GLY A 267 24.01 31.17 14.84
C GLY A 267 25.11 31.18 13.77
N GLY A 268 25.73 30.03 13.52
CA GLY A 268 26.86 29.90 12.60
C GLY A 268 26.51 30.16 11.15
N ILE A 269 25.36 29.68 10.66
CA ILE A 269 24.98 29.81 9.23
C ILE A 269 24.56 31.23 8.81
N ILE A 270 24.45 32.15 9.76
CA ILE A 270 24.14 33.57 9.50
C ILE A 270 25.33 34.23 8.79
N ASP A 271 26.55 33.86 9.15
CA ASP A 271 27.80 34.39 8.61
C ASP A 271 28.62 33.25 7.99
N HIS A 272 28.82 33.31 6.67
CA HIS A 272 29.45 32.23 5.94
C HIS A 272 30.92 32.02 6.33
N ASP A 273 31.63 33.07 6.72
CA ASP A 273 33.04 32.98 7.10
C ASP A 273 33.15 32.36 8.50
N VAL A 274 32.31 32.81 9.44
CA VAL A 274 32.23 32.22 10.78
C VAL A 274 31.88 30.73 10.70
N ALA A 275 30.91 30.34 9.86
CA ALA A 275 30.57 28.92 9.68
C ALA A 275 31.77 28.07 9.24
N ARG A 276 32.62 28.59 8.34
CA ARG A 276 33.82 27.89 7.87
C ARG A 276 34.92 27.77 8.91
N GLU A 277 34.96 28.69 9.88
CA GLU A 277 35.91 28.65 10.99
C GLU A 277 35.48 27.69 12.11
N ILE A 278 34.19 27.69 12.48
CA ILE A 278 33.72 26.98 13.67
C ILE A 278 33.33 25.51 13.40
N PHE A 279 32.97 25.17 12.16
CA PHE A 279 32.51 23.82 11.85
C PHE A 279 33.64 22.95 11.27
N PRO A 280 33.97 21.80 11.90
CA PRO A 280 34.98 20.89 11.35
C PRO A 280 34.51 20.24 10.03
N VAL A 281 33.20 20.11 9.86
CA VAL A 281 32.55 19.76 8.59
C VAL A 281 31.65 20.92 8.22
N VAL A 282 32.02 21.69 7.21
CA VAL A 282 31.29 22.89 6.81
C VAL A 282 29.99 22.49 6.10
N PRO A 283 28.82 23.00 6.53
CA PRO A 283 27.54 22.75 5.86
C PRO A 283 27.35 23.69 4.66
N GLU A 284 28.18 23.54 3.62
CA GLU A 284 28.21 24.45 2.45
C GLU A 284 26.84 24.64 1.80
N GLU A 285 26.00 23.61 1.78
CA GLU A 285 24.64 23.70 1.23
C GLU A 285 23.70 24.65 1.99
N LEU A 286 24.03 25.00 3.24
CA LEU A 286 23.31 25.99 4.05
C LEU A 286 23.91 27.40 3.90
N LEU A 287 25.11 27.56 3.36
CA LEU A 287 25.83 28.84 3.25
C LEU A 287 25.43 29.59 1.98
N THR A 288 24.16 29.98 1.90
CA THR A 288 23.64 30.82 0.82
C THR A 288 23.05 32.11 1.37
N ASP A 289 23.12 33.20 0.59
CA ASP A 289 22.59 34.52 1.00
C ASP A 289 21.11 34.46 1.36
N ARG A 290 20.35 33.62 0.63
CA ARG A 290 18.92 33.42 0.89
C ARG A 290 18.66 32.75 2.22
N ILE A 291 19.45 31.73 2.59
CA ILE A 291 19.32 31.04 3.88
C ILE A 291 19.76 31.96 5.00
N SER A 292 20.90 32.64 4.86
CA SER A 292 21.39 33.62 5.83
C SER A 292 20.36 34.72 6.09
N SER A 293 19.82 35.34 5.03
CA SER A 293 18.80 36.39 5.16
C SER A 293 17.51 35.90 5.83
N PHE A 294 17.07 34.68 5.52
CA PHE A 294 15.89 34.08 6.17
C PHE A 294 16.15 33.76 7.64
N GLN A 295 17.32 33.23 7.97
CA GLN A 295 17.72 32.96 9.35
C GLN A 295 17.82 34.25 10.18
N GLN A 296 18.24 35.36 9.56
CA GLN A 296 18.30 36.69 10.19
C GLN A 296 16.93 37.35 10.38
N SER A 297 15.92 37.03 9.57
CA SER A 297 14.59 37.66 9.68
C SER A 297 13.88 37.31 11.00
N GLY A 298 14.27 36.20 11.64
CA GLY A 298 13.64 35.71 12.86
C GLY A 298 12.26 35.08 12.62
N GLU A 299 11.82 34.94 11.37
CA GLU A 299 10.58 34.25 10.97
C GLU A 299 10.73 32.71 11.02
N ILE A 300 11.43 32.22 12.05
CA ILE A 300 11.71 30.81 12.28
C ILE A 300 10.59 30.26 13.17
N ASP A 301 9.97 29.17 12.73
CA ASP A 301 8.86 28.53 13.45
C ASP A 301 9.03 27.01 13.52
N GLU A 302 7.98 26.28 13.87
CA GLU A 302 8.04 24.82 13.96
C GLU A 302 8.15 24.11 12.59
N TYR A 303 7.85 24.82 11.50
CA TYR A 303 7.84 24.31 10.13
C TYR A 303 9.09 24.74 9.36
N THR A 304 9.62 25.94 9.63
CA THR A 304 10.60 26.60 8.77
C THR A 304 11.85 27.08 9.51
N GLY A 305 12.98 27.09 8.81
CA GLY A 305 14.27 27.62 9.32
C GLY A 305 15.02 26.69 10.28
N ILE A 306 16.15 27.16 10.82
CA ILE A 306 16.98 26.42 11.79
C ILE A 306 16.76 27.03 13.18
N GLU A 307 16.09 26.31 14.07
CA GLU A 307 15.76 26.81 15.42
C GLU A 307 17.00 26.88 16.30
N HIS A 308 17.16 27.97 17.05
CA HIS A 308 18.15 28.07 18.10
C HIS A 308 17.57 27.49 19.42
N LYS A 309 17.49 26.16 19.53
CA LYS A 309 16.89 25.47 20.69
C LYS A 309 17.86 24.48 21.36
N PRO A 310 18.10 24.57 22.69
CA PRO A 310 18.83 23.54 23.43
C PRO A 310 18.14 22.17 23.33
N GLY A 311 18.93 21.09 23.27
CA GLY A 311 18.41 19.72 23.14
C GLY A 311 17.91 19.37 21.72
N LEU A 312 17.98 20.30 20.77
CA LEU A 312 17.77 20.03 19.35
C LEU A 312 19.13 19.85 18.65
N VAL A 313 19.23 18.83 17.82
CA VAL A 313 20.40 18.53 16.98
C VAL A 313 19.95 18.36 15.55
N TYR A 314 20.74 18.89 14.61
CA TYR A 314 20.53 18.70 13.18
C TYR A 314 21.53 17.67 12.66
N ALA A 315 21.03 16.59 12.07
CA ALA A 315 21.86 15.56 11.47
C ALA A 315 21.97 15.80 9.96
N ARG A 316 23.18 16.09 9.49
CA ARG A 316 23.56 16.14 8.08
C ARG A 316 24.03 14.78 7.63
N VAL A 317 23.39 14.21 6.62
CA VAL A 317 23.72 12.89 6.07
C VAL A 317 24.06 13.05 4.59
N VAL A 318 25.30 12.74 4.23
CA VAL A 318 25.76 12.75 2.84
C VAL A 318 25.49 11.39 2.20
N ILE A 319 24.86 11.40 1.02
CA ILE A 319 24.63 10.23 0.19
C ILE A 319 25.42 10.41 -1.11
N PRO A 320 26.60 9.77 -1.25
CA PRO A 320 27.53 10.04 -2.36
C PRO A 320 26.94 9.77 -3.74
N SER A 321 26.06 8.78 -3.86
CA SER A 321 25.46 8.42 -5.14
C SER A 321 24.13 7.70 -4.95
N ALA A 322 23.04 8.44 -5.07
CA ALA A 322 21.69 7.89 -5.08
C ALA A 322 20.80 8.59 -6.11
N GLU A 323 19.75 7.89 -6.49
CA GLU A 323 18.61 8.47 -7.16
C GLU A 323 17.94 9.47 -6.19
N PRO A 324 17.66 10.72 -6.61
CA PRO A 324 17.25 11.79 -5.70
C PRO A 324 16.03 11.46 -4.82
N HIS A 325 15.03 10.80 -5.39
CA HIS A 325 13.82 10.39 -4.68
C HIS A 325 14.09 9.34 -3.58
N LEU A 326 15.21 8.60 -3.66
CA LEU A 326 15.63 7.63 -2.65
C LEU A 326 16.62 8.21 -1.64
N ALA A 327 17.14 9.42 -1.86
CA ALA A 327 18.18 10.00 -1.01
C ALA A 327 17.68 10.18 0.44
N GLY A 328 16.47 10.70 0.62
CA GLY A 328 15.83 10.85 1.94
C GLY A 328 15.74 9.53 2.70
N ALA A 329 15.11 8.52 2.08
CA ALA A 329 14.95 7.20 2.69
C ALA A 329 16.30 6.51 3.00
N LYS A 330 17.28 6.59 2.10
CA LYS A 330 18.63 6.04 2.32
C LYS A 330 19.35 6.75 3.46
N ALA A 331 19.24 8.08 3.51
CA ALA A 331 19.83 8.88 4.58
C ALA A 331 19.17 8.60 5.93
N ARG A 332 17.85 8.44 5.95
CA ARG A 332 17.09 8.06 7.15
C ARG A 332 17.51 6.69 7.65
N ALA A 333 17.58 5.69 6.76
CA ALA A 333 18.04 4.35 7.12
C ALA A 333 19.48 4.34 7.67
N HIS A 334 20.37 5.15 7.10
CA HIS A 334 21.74 5.29 7.59
C HIS A 334 21.77 5.91 9.01
N LEU A 335 20.99 6.97 9.23
CA LEU A 335 20.86 7.61 10.55
C LEU A 335 20.26 6.67 11.59
N ASP A 336 19.15 6.00 11.26
CA ASP A 336 18.47 5.08 12.18
C ASP A 336 19.38 3.88 12.54
N ALA A 337 20.18 3.38 11.59
CA ALA A 337 21.17 2.33 11.86
C ALA A 337 22.24 2.78 12.87
N LEU A 338 22.76 4.01 12.72
CA LEU A 338 23.74 4.57 13.66
C LEU A 338 23.12 4.77 15.06
N LEU A 339 21.91 5.32 15.14
CA LEU A 339 21.20 5.49 16.42
C LEU A 339 20.89 4.15 17.09
N THR A 340 20.52 3.14 16.31
CA THR A 340 20.29 1.77 16.81
C THR A 340 21.55 1.17 17.41
N LEU A 341 22.71 1.35 16.76
CA LEU A 341 23.99 0.82 17.25
C LEU A 341 24.47 1.55 18.51
N THR A 342 24.23 2.85 18.61
CA THR A 342 24.63 3.67 19.77
C THR A 342 23.73 3.50 20.98
N ARG A 343 22.49 3.02 20.78
CA ARG A 343 21.50 2.73 21.83
C ARG A 343 21.30 3.91 22.79
N PRO A 344 20.82 5.07 22.30
CA PRO A 344 20.50 6.18 23.18
C PRO A 344 19.49 5.75 24.26
N SER A 345 19.47 6.48 25.37
CA SER A 345 18.49 6.23 26.43
C SER A 345 17.07 6.37 25.88
N LYS A 346 16.14 5.62 26.47
CA LYS A 346 14.73 5.69 26.09
C LYS A 346 14.25 7.15 26.09
N ASP A 347 13.46 7.52 25.08
CA ASP A 347 12.89 8.85 24.89
C ASP A 347 13.94 9.98 24.66
N THR A 348 15.18 9.64 24.29
CA THR A 348 16.22 10.60 23.87
C THR A 348 16.65 10.36 22.43
N TRP A 349 17.23 11.37 21.78
CA TRP A 349 17.67 11.30 20.38
C TRP A 349 16.56 10.89 19.40
N THR A 350 15.38 11.46 19.61
CA THR A 350 14.20 11.15 18.79
C THR A 350 14.27 11.92 17.49
N VAL A 351 14.45 11.22 16.36
CA VAL A 351 14.41 11.85 15.04
C VAL A 351 12.99 12.32 14.74
N LEU A 352 12.81 13.63 14.59
CA LEU A 352 11.54 14.27 14.29
C LEU A 352 11.15 14.04 12.82
N ASN A 353 9.89 14.33 12.49
CA ASN A 353 9.43 14.32 11.10
C ASN A 353 10.02 15.49 10.31
N GLY A 354 10.01 15.32 8.99
CA GLY A 354 10.52 16.33 8.07
C GLY A 354 11.99 16.17 7.75
N GLU A 355 12.37 16.54 6.53
CA GLU A 355 13.75 16.50 6.05
C GLU A 355 14.00 17.66 5.07
N LEU A 356 15.25 18.12 4.99
CA LEU A 356 15.68 19.01 3.91
C LEU A 356 16.63 18.24 3.00
N LEU A 357 16.27 18.16 1.72
CA LEU A 357 17.07 17.50 0.68
C LEU A 357 17.77 18.54 -0.19
N PHE A 358 19.09 18.52 -0.21
CA PHE A 358 19.94 19.31 -1.10
C PHE A 358 20.53 18.40 -2.18
N GLY A 359 20.26 18.72 -3.45
CA GLY A 359 20.74 17.94 -4.59
C GLY A 359 20.17 18.44 -5.93
N GLN A 360 20.78 18.01 -7.04
CA GLN A 360 20.34 18.32 -8.41
C GLN A 360 20.23 19.81 -8.78
N GLY A 361 21.02 20.67 -8.15
CA GLY A 361 20.99 22.12 -8.41
C GLY A 361 19.68 22.81 -7.99
N ARG A 362 18.80 22.12 -7.24
CA ARG A 362 17.61 22.72 -6.64
C ARG A 362 17.90 23.05 -5.18
N MET A 363 17.65 24.29 -4.81
CA MET A 363 17.66 24.70 -3.41
C MET A 363 16.25 24.52 -2.82
N PRO A 364 16.07 23.65 -1.81
CA PRO A 364 14.76 23.47 -1.19
C PRO A 364 14.31 24.78 -0.53
N ARG A 365 12.99 24.92 -0.32
CA ARG A 365 12.52 25.87 0.70
C ARG A 365 12.99 25.31 2.06
N LEU A 366 13.42 26.18 2.99
CA LEU A 366 13.73 25.77 4.37
C LEU A 366 12.44 25.44 5.13
N ASP A 367 11.69 24.49 4.61
CA ASP A 367 10.42 24.01 5.14
C ASP A 367 10.59 22.51 5.42
N TRP A 368 10.65 22.19 6.70
CA TRP A 368 10.75 20.83 7.19
C TRP A 368 9.38 20.13 7.18
N GLY A 369 8.28 20.89 7.17
CA GLY A 369 6.97 20.38 7.55
C GLY A 369 6.84 20.10 9.06
N PRO A 370 5.72 19.51 9.49
CA PRO A 370 5.41 19.34 10.91
C PRO A 370 6.40 18.42 11.61
N LYS A 371 6.85 18.80 12.82
CA LYS A 371 7.78 18.01 13.66
C LYS A 371 7.23 16.65 14.08
N HIS A 372 5.91 16.57 14.23
CA HIS A 372 5.21 15.36 14.63
C HIS A 372 4.18 14.98 13.57
N ARG A 373 3.85 13.70 13.49
CA ARG A 373 2.77 13.24 12.63
C ARG A 373 1.50 13.94 13.09
N ARG A 374 0.84 14.69 12.20
CA ARG A 374 -0.49 15.22 12.50
C ARG A 374 -1.38 14.03 12.85
N LYS A 375 -2.00 14.06 14.02
CA LYS A 375 -3.04 13.08 14.34
C LYS A 375 -4.10 13.18 13.26
N THR A 376 -4.57 12.05 12.77
CA THR A 376 -5.70 12.02 11.84
C THR A 376 -6.85 12.80 12.47
N THR A 377 -7.36 13.82 11.77
CA THR A 377 -8.53 14.55 12.24
C THR A 377 -9.69 13.58 12.31
N ILE A 378 -10.16 13.27 13.51
CA ILE A 378 -11.41 12.56 13.71
C ILE A 378 -12.50 13.62 13.70
N PHE A 379 -13.34 13.57 12.67
CA PHE A 379 -14.54 14.39 12.61
C PHE A 379 -15.54 13.87 13.65
N PRO A 380 -16.18 14.71 14.48
CA PRO A 380 -17.15 14.27 15.48
C PRO A 380 -18.25 13.37 14.91
N GLU A 381 -18.64 13.60 13.66
CA GLU A 381 -19.66 12.81 12.94
C GLU A 381 -19.20 11.37 12.64
N ASN A 382 -17.89 11.13 12.61
CA ASN A 382 -17.31 9.80 12.39
C ASN A 382 -16.90 9.10 13.69
N ASP A 383 -17.05 9.75 14.84
CA ASP A 383 -16.78 9.12 16.14
C ASP A 383 -17.97 8.24 16.55
N CYS A 384 -17.86 6.94 16.27
CA CYS A 384 -18.88 5.96 16.64
C CYS A 384 -18.79 5.50 18.10
N THR A 385 -17.88 6.05 18.93
CA THR A 385 -17.66 5.58 20.30
C THR A 385 -18.92 5.68 21.16
N ALA A 386 -19.61 6.83 21.11
CA ALA A 386 -20.85 7.02 21.87
C ALA A 386 -21.95 6.04 21.42
N ALA A 387 -22.16 5.91 20.12
CA ALA A 387 -23.14 4.98 19.56
C ALA A 387 -22.81 3.51 19.89
N ASN A 388 -21.53 3.13 19.87
CA ASN A 388 -21.08 1.79 20.25
C ASN A 388 -21.27 1.52 21.75
N LEU A 389 -21.06 2.52 22.61
CA LEU A 389 -21.34 2.41 24.05
C LEU A 389 -22.84 2.25 24.33
N ASP A 390 -23.69 3.00 23.62
CA ASP A 390 -25.14 2.84 23.69
C ASP A 390 -25.57 1.46 23.21
N ALA A 391 -25.03 0.98 22.08
CA ALA A 391 -25.31 -0.35 21.55
C ALA A 391 -24.86 -1.47 22.51
N LEU A 392 -23.70 -1.32 23.14
CA LEU A 392 -23.20 -2.26 24.15
C LEU A 392 -24.14 -2.31 25.36
N SER A 393 -24.57 -1.14 25.84
CA SER A 393 -25.51 -1.01 26.96
C SER A 393 -26.88 -1.60 26.65
N ASN A 394 -27.40 -1.32 25.45
CA ASN A 394 -28.69 -1.84 24.97
C ASN A 394 -28.67 -3.36 24.74
N SER A 395 -27.49 -3.92 24.46
CA SER A 395 -27.30 -5.38 24.34
C SER A 395 -27.26 -6.09 25.70
N GLY A 396 -27.35 -5.35 26.81
CA GLY A 396 -27.35 -5.89 28.17
C GLY A 396 -25.97 -6.30 28.69
N TYR A 397 -24.90 -5.97 27.98
CA TYR A 397 -23.53 -6.26 28.43
C TYR A 397 -23.07 -5.26 29.47
N ILE A 398 -22.50 -5.77 30.58
CA ILE A 398 -21.90 -4.96 31.64
C ILE A 398 -20.43 -5.34 31.76
N ILE A 399 -19.52 -4.38 31.58
CA ILE A 399 -18.08 -4.60 31.77
C ILE A 399 -17.77 -4.51 33.27
N THR A 400 -17.76 -5.66 33.94
CA THR A 400 -17.31 -5.79 35.34
C THR A 400 -15.78 -5.85 35.41
N SER A 401 -15.21 -5.76 36.62
CA SER A 401 -13.76 -5.95 36.81
C SER A 401 -13.28 -7.35 36.39
N GLU A 402 -14.13 -8.37 36.52
CA GLU A 402 -13.83 -9.74 36.06
C GLU A 402 -13.78 -9.80 34.53
N VAL A 403 -14.80 -9.26 33.85
CA VAL A 403 -14.84 -9.17 32.38
C VAL A 403 -13.64 -8.37 31.86
N ALA A 404 -13.31 -7.24 32.49
CA ALA A 404 -12.11 -6.47 32.16
C ALA A 404 -10.82 -7.29 32.33
N GLY A 405 -10.75 -8.15 33.36
CA GLY A 405 -9.67 -9.10 33.55
C GLY A 405 -9.53 -10.09 32.39
N HIS A 406 -10.65 -10.64 31.90
CA HIS A 406 -10.69 -11.53 30.74
C HIS A 406 -10.39 -10.82 29.41
N LEU A 407 -10.74 -9.54 29.27
CA LEU A 407 -10.47 -8.73 28.07
C LEU A 407 -9.02 -8.26 27.98
N ARG A 408 -8.29 -8.18 29.10
CA ARG A 408 -6.91 -7.65 29.12
C ARG A 408 -5.94 -8.37 28.16
N PRO A 409 -5.89 -9.72 28.09
CA PRO A 409 -5.06 -10.41 27.09
C PRO A 409 -5.45 -10.08 25.65
N VAL A 410 -6.75 -9.91 25.37
CA VAL A 410 -7.26 -9.53 24.05
C VAL A 410 -6.82 -8.11 23.70
N GLN A 411 -6.96 -7.16 24.63
CA GLN A 411 -6.53 -5.79 24.46
C GLN A 411 -5.03 -5.69 24.15
N LEU A 412 -4.18 -6.46 24.86
CA LEU A 412 -2.74 -6.48 24.60
C LEU A 412 -2.39 -6.96 23.19
N LEU A 413 -3.18 -7.88 22.62
CA LEU A 413 -2.99 -8.35 21.25
C LEU A 413 -3.46 -7.30 20.22
N ILE A 414 -4.60 -6.64 20.48
CA ILE A 414 -5.07 -5.51 19.66
C ILE A 414 -4.02 -4.40 19.66
N ASP A 415 -3.53 -4.00 20.83
CA ASP A 415 -2.51 -2.96 20.97
C ASP A 415 -1.22 -3.32 20.22
N GLN A 416 -0.81 -4.59 20.21
CA GLN A 416 0.35 -5.05 19.42
C GLN A 416 0.14 -4.92 17.91
N ILE A 417 -1.06 -5.21 17.41
CA ILE A 417 -1.41 -5.08 15.99
C ILE A 417 -1.48 -3.60 15.59
N GLU A 418 -2.12 -2.77 16.40
CA GLU A 418 -2.34 -1.34 16.11
C GLU A 418 -1.08 -0.48 16.31
N SER A 419 -0.15 -0.89 17.18
CA SER A 419 1.12 -0.19 17.39
C SER A 419 2.25 -0.59 16.43
N ALA A 420 2.05 -1.65 15.63
CA ALA A 420 3.03 -2.09 14.64
C ALA A 420 3.13 -1.10 13.46
N ASN A 421 4.35 -0.76 13.05
CA ASN A 421 4.61 0.35 12.13
C ASN A 421 4.96 -0.07 10.70
N ASP A 422 5.18 -1.36 10.46
CA ASP A 422 5.55 -1.91 9.16
C ASP A 422 4.79 -3.23 8.88
N SER A 423 4.71 -3.61 7.61
CA SER A 423 3.92 -4.77 7.17
C SER A 423 4.38 -6.08 7.81
N GLU A 424 5.68 -6.27 8.03
CA GLU A 424 6.20 -7.48 8.67
C GLU A 424 5.76 -7.56 10.13
N SER A 425 5.97 -6.48 10.89
CA SER A 425 5.55 -6.40 12.30
C SER A 425 4.04 -6.60 12.47
N ILE A 426 3.22 -6.00 11.59
CA ILE A 426 1.76 -6.18 11.60
C ILE A 426 1.40 -7.63 11.32
N VAL A 427 1.98 -8.24 10.28
CA VAL A 427 1.72 -9.64 9.92
C VAL A 427 2.11 -10.59 11.05
N MET A 428 3.25 -10.37 11.72
CA MET A 428 3.69 -11.19 12.85
C MET A 428 2.77 -11.01 14.08
N ALA A 429 2.39 -9.78 14.42
CA ALA A 429 1.45 -9.51 15.51
C ALA A 429 0.07 -10.14 15.26
N ALA A 430 -0.42 -10.03 14.02
CA ALA A 430 -1.69 -10.60 13.60
C ALA A 430 -1.68 -12.14 13.67
N VAL A 431 -0.64 -12.80 13.14
CA VAL A 431 -0.55 -14.27 13.23
C VAL A 431 -0.42 -14.73 14.67
N ARG A 432 0.34 -14.01 15.51
CA ARG A 432 0.42 -14.29 16.95
C ARG A 432 -0.95 -14.23 17.62
N ALA A 433 -1.77 -13.22 17.31
CA ALA A 433 -3.13 -13.14 17.84
C ALA A 433 -3.98 -14.36 17.41
N ILE A 434 -3.90 -14.77 16.15
CA ILE A 434 -4.59 -15.96 15.65
C ILE A 434 -4.11 -17.24 16.35
N GLU A 435 -2.81 -17.37 16.63
CA GLU A 435 -2.25 -18.52 17.37
C GLU A 435 -2.73 -18.58 18.83
N HIS A 436 -2.82 -17.43 19.49
CA HIS A 436 -3.42 -17.34 20.82
C HIS A 436 -4.88 -17.77 20.79
N LEU A 437 -5.66 -17.30 19.82
CA LEU A 437 -7.05 -17.68 19.64
C LEU A 437 -7.22 -19.17 19.34
N ASN A 438 -6.37 -19.74 18.49
CA ASN A 438 -6.34 -21.18 18.25
C ASN A 438 -6.05 -21.95 19.55
N THR A 439 -5.14 -21.45 20.38
CA THR A 439 -4.85 -22.07 21.69
C THR A 439 -6.05 -21.97 22.63
N TRP A 440 -6.75 -20.84 22.70
CA TRP A 440 -7.92 -20.65 23.55
C TRP A 440 -9.12 -21.48 23.10
N ALA A 441 -9.36 -21.59 21.79
CA ALA A 441 -10.51 -22.30 21.23
C ALA A 441 -10.28 -23.81 21.11
N THR A 442 -9.10 -24.26 20.66
CA THR A 442 -8.88 -25.68 20.33
C THR A 442 -7.84 -26.36 21.22
N ARG A 443 -7.25 -25.63 22.18
CA ARG A 443 -6.05 -26.09 22.92
C ARG A 443 -4.88 -26.43 21.99
N ALA A 444 -4.82 -25.76 20.84
CA ALA A 444 -3.81 -25.94 19.79
C ALA A 444 -3.75 -27.38 19.22
N THR A 445 -4.86 -28.11 19.21
CA THR A 445 -4.93 -29.43 18.55
C THR A 445 -4.76 -29.31 17.03
N ASP A 446 -5.19 -28.18 16.47
CA ASP A 446 -4.99 -27.86 15.07
C ASP A 446 -3.82 -26.90 14.85
N LYS A 447 -3.19 -27.02 13.68
CA LYS A 447 -2.26 -26.01 13.19
C LYS A 447 -3.04 -24.72 12.93
N TRP A 448 -2.49 -23.56 13.29
CA TRP A 448 -3.20 -22.28 13.21
C TRP A 448 -3.79 -21.97 11.82
N TYR A 449 -3.11 -22.35 10.73
CA TYR A 449 -3.63 -22.13 9.38
C TYR A 449 -4.83 -23.02 9.04
N LYS A 450 -4.95 -24.18 9.68
CA LYS A 450 -6.17 -25.00 9.60
C LYS A 450 -7.30 -24.35 10.40
N PHE A 451 -6.98 -23.86 11.59
CA PHE A 451 -7.93 -23.10 12.41
C PHE A 451 -8.52 -21.90 11.64
N VAL A 452 -7.69 -21.14 10.91
CA VAL A 452 -8.16 -20.06 10.02
C VAL A 452 -9.16 -20.58 9.00
N LYS A 453 -8.81 -21.64 8.26
CA LYS A 453 -9.72 -22.24 7.26
C LYS A 453 -11.02 -22.77 7.86
N THR A 454 -10.95 -23.33 9.07
CA THR A 454 -12.12 -23.94 9.72
C THR A 454 -13.07 -22.90 10.31
N TYR A 455 -12.55 -21.81 10.88
CA TYR A 455 -13.35 -20.90 11.70
C TYR A 455 -13.48 -19.48 11.16
N LEU A 456 -12.49 -18.99 10.40
CA LEU A 456 -12.41 -17.56 10.06
C LEU A 456 -12.64 -17.30 8.57
N ALA A 457 -12.25 -18.25 7.70
CA ALA A 457 -12.27 -18.07 6.26
C ALA A 457 -13.67 -17.76 5.70
N GLU A 458 -14.70 -18.51 6.07
CA GLU A 458 -16.05 -18.33 5.50
C GLU A 458 -16.64 -16.94 5.83
N GLU A 459 -16.53 -16.54 7.09
CA GLU A 459 -16.96 -15.21 7.53
C GLU A 459 -16.18 -14.10 6.83
N TYR A 460 -14.86 -14.25 6.72
CA TYR A 460 -14.02 -13.28 6.02
C TYR A 460 -14.42 -13.20 4.54
N THR A 461 -14.60 -14.34 3.85
CA THR A 461 -15.03 -14.38 2.45
C THR A 461 -16.35 -13.64 2.26
N ARG A 462 -17.33 -13.89 3.12
CA ARG A 462 -18.62 -13.18 3.09
C ARG A 462 -18.45 -11.67 3.26
N LEU A 463 -17.70 -11.24 4.28
CA LEU A 463 -17.49 -9.82 4.56
C LEU A 463 -16.71 -9.13 3.42
N ALA A 464 -15.68 -9.78 2.88
CA ALA A 464 -14.91 -9.27 1.75
C ALA A 464 -15.75 -9.16 0.47
N PHE A 465 -16.58 -10.17 0.19
CA PHE A 465 -17.53 -10.14 -0.92
C PHE A 465 -18.56 -9.00 -0.76
N LEU A 466 -19.13 -8.85 0.44
CA LEU A 466 -20.09 -7.81 0.75
C LEU A 466 -19.49 -6.40 0.63
N GLU A 467 -18.27 -6.22 1.15
CA GLU A 467 -17.53 -4.96 1.01
C GLU A 467 -17.30 -4.64 -0.47
N ARG A 468 -16.83 -5.62 -1.27
CA ARG A 468 -16.62 -5.44 -2.71
C ARG A 468 -17.90 -5.05 -3.44
N ALA A 469 -19.04 -5.67 -3.10
CA ALA A 469 -20.32 -5.36 -3.72
C ALA A 469 -20.84 -3.95 -3.34
N THR A 470 -20.71 -3.57 -2.07
CA THR A 470 -21.36 -2.37 -1.51
C THR A 470 -20.48 -1.11 -1.49
N GLN A 471 -19.15 -1.25 -1.44
CA GLN A 471 -18.26 -0.10 -1.36
C GLN A 471 -18.34 0.80 -2.60
N THR A 472 -18.62 0.21 -3.76
CA THR A 472 -18.78 0.96 -5.01
C THR A 472 -20.04 1.83 -5.00
N THR A 473 -21.17 1.35 -4.47
CA THR A 473 -22.38 2.16 -4.35
C THR A 473 -22.23 3.24 -3.28
N PHE A 474 -21.54 2.94 -2.17
CA PHE A 474 -21.18 3.95 -1.18
C PHE A 474 -20.31 5.06 -1.76
N GLU A 475 -19.27 4.71 -2.53
CA GLU A 475 -18.41 5.68 -3.20
C GLU A 475 -19.20 6.56 -4.19
N ALA A 476 -20.06 5.95 -5.00
CA ALA A 476 -20.90 6.65 -5.97
C ALA A 476 -21.98 7.54 -5.34
N ILE A 477 -22.56 7.17 -4.18
CA ILE A 477 -23.65 7.93 -3.56
C ILE A 477 -23.10 9.01 -2.62
N VAL A 478 -22.08 8.69 -1.82
CA VAL A 478 -21.65 9.53 -0.70
C VAL A 478 -20.38 10.31 -1.02
N ARG A 479 -19.39 9.71 -1.68
CA ARG A 479 -18.03 10.28 -1.78
C ARG A 479 -17.74 11.01 -3.09
N THR A 480 -18.44 10.66 -4.15
CA THR A 480 -18.11 11.14 -5.50
C THR A 480 -19.28 11.90 -6.12
N LEU A 481 -18.94 12.91 -6.93
CA LEU A 481 -19.89 13.59 -7.79
C LEU A 481 -19.62 13.19 -9.24
N PRO A 482 -20.66 12.97 -10.07
CA PRO A 482 -20.47 12.57 -11.48
C PRO A 482 -19.72 13.61 -12.31
N ASP A 483 -19.88 14.90 -11.97
CA ASP A 483 -19.24 16.04 -12.62
C ASP A 483 -18.98 17.13 -11.56
N THR A 484 -17.71 17.49 -11.37
CA THR A 484 -17.28 18.52 -10.42
C THR A 484 -16.99 19.86 -11.10
N SER A 485 -17.28 19.98 -12.41
CA SER A 485 -17.05 21.23 -13.14
C SER A 485 -17.95 22.35 -12.61
N PRO A 486 -17.51 23.62 -12.65
CA PRO A 486 -18.33 24.76 -12.21
C PRO A 486 -19.66 24.90 -12.96
N THR A 487 -19.77 24.26 -14.13
CA THR A 487 -20.96 24.25 -15.00
C THR A 487 -21.75 22.94 -14.89
N ALA A 488 -21.46 22.08 -13.91
CA ALA A 488 -22.16 20.83 -13.73
C ALA A 488 -23.65 21.06 -13.45
N SER A 489 -24.51 20.34 -14.18
CA SER A 489 -25.95 20.36 -13.90
C SER A 489 -26.23 19.74 -12.53
N PRO A 490 -27.24 20.23 -11.80
CA PRO A 490 -27.75 19.56 -10.60
C PRO A 490 -28.09 18.08 -10.87
N GLN A 491 -27.92 17.22 -9.87
CA GLN A 491 -28.11 15.76 -9.97
C GLN A 491 -29.30 15.30 -9.11
N PRO A 492 -30.54 15.71 -9.42
CA PRO A 492 -31.69 15.49 -8.54
C PRO A 492 -31.98 14.01 -8.29
N VAL A 493 -31.70 13.13 -9.27
CA VAL A 493 -31.87 11.68 -9.10
C VAL A 493 -30.87 11.13 -8.07
N LEU A 494 -29.62 11.58 -8.11
CA LEU A 494 -28.59 11.17 -7.14
C LEU A 494 -28.92 11.70 -5.73
N ASP A 495 -29.44 12.92 -5.63
CA ASP A 495 -29.86 13.49 -4.36
C ASP A 495 -31.04 12.71 -3.74
N THR A 496 -32.04 12.33 -4.55
CA THR A 496 -33.12 11.44 -4.10
C THR A 496 -32.58 10.09 -3.63
N ILE A 497 -31.70 9.44 -4.41
CA ILE A 497 -31.08 8.18 -4.01
C ILE A 497 -30.37 8.34 -2.67
N ARG A 498 -29.62 9.43 -2.50
CA ARG A 498 -28.88 9.72 -1.26
C ARG A 498 -29.81 9.86 -0.07
N ASP A 499 -30.88 10.64 -0.19
CA ASP A 499 -31.88 10.82 0.88
C ASP A 499 -32.63 9.52 1.20
N GLU A 500 -32.72 8.61 0.25
CA GLU A 500 -33.40 7.33 0.41
C GLU A 500 -32.55 6.23 1.08
N VAL A 501 -31.22 6.29 0.96
CA VAL A 501 -30.29 5.29 1.52
C VAL A 501 -29.57 5.78 2.78
N GLU A 502 -29.44 7.09 2.98
CA GLU A 502 -28.85 7.67 4.19
C GLU A 502 -29.94 7.83 5.26
N GLY A 503 -29.75 7.18 6.41
CA GLY A 503 -30.69 7.20 7.53
C GLY A 503 -30.18 7.94 8.77
N GLY A 504 -31.12 8.34 9.63
CA GLY A 504 -30.85 8.93 10.95
C GLY A 504 -30.60 10.45 10.94
N THR A 505 -30.61 11.05 12.13
CA THR A 505 -30.09 12.41 12.33
C THR A 505 -28.61 12.43 11.96
N TRP A 506 -28.21 13.29 11.02
CA TRP A 506 -26.85 13.44 10.50
C TRP A 506 -26.34 12.37 9.53
N ARG A 507 -27.23 11.58 8.89
CA ARG A 507 -26.84 10.62 7.84
C ARG A 507 -25.81 9.58 8.34
N THR A 508 -25.99 9.14 9.59
CA THR A 508 -25.05 8.25 10.30
C THR A 508 -25.18 6.78 9.90
N SER A 509 -26.23 6.40 9.18
CA SER A 509 -26.41 5.04 8.66
C SER A 509 -26.57 5.03 7.15
N PHE A 510 -26.07 3.97 6.51
CA PHE A 510 -26.15 3.76 5.07
C PHE A 510 -26.76 2.39 4.80
N ASP A 511 -27.95 2.37 4.21
CA ASP A 511 -28.62 1.14 3.81
C ASP A 511 -27.95 0.55 2.56
N ARG A 512 -27.00 -0.34 2.81
CA ARG A 512 -26.21 -1.02 1.79
C ARG A 512 -27.06 -1.85 0.83
N LEU A 513 -28.11 -2.53 1.33
CA LEU A 513 -28.95 -3.39 0.49
C LEU A 513 -29.81 -2.53 -0.44
N LYS A 514 -30.41 -1.46 0.09
CA LYS A 514 -31.17 -0.50 -0.71
C LYS A 514 -30.27 0.21 -1.74
N ALA A 515 -29.05 0.58 -1.37
CA ALA A 515 -28.09 1.19 -2.27
C ALA A 515 -27.72 0.28 -3.47
N LEU A 516 -27.61 -1.04 -3.27
CA LEU A 516 -27.41 -2.00 -4.37
C LEU A 516 -28.60 -2.02 -5.34
N GLY A 517 -29.81 -1.75 -4.86
CA GLY A 517 -31.02 -1.65 -5.69
C GLY A 517 -30.96 -0.54 -6.74
N TYR A 518 -30.13 0.50 -6.53
CA TYR A 518 -29.97 1.62 -7.45
C TYR A 518 -28.81 1.45 -8.46
N ILE A 519 -28.20 0.26 -8.57
CA ILE A 519 -26.99 0.08 -9.40
C ILE A 519 -27.21 0.49 -10.87
N ALA A 520 -28.39 0.20 -11.44
CA ALA A 520 -28.73 0.55 -12.82
C ALA A 520 -28.85 2.08 -13.02
N ASP A 521 -29.44 2.79 -12.04
CA ASP A 521 -29.52 4.24 -12.05
C ASP A 521 -28.13 4.88 -11.93
N LEU A 522 -27.31 4.36 -11.00
CA LEU A 522 -25.92 4.80 -10.84
C LEU A 522 -25.11 4.58 -12.12
N ASN A 523 -25.27 3.47 -12.82
CA ASN A 523 -24.63 3.23 -14.12
C ASN A 523 -25.01 4.31 -15.14
N THR A 524 -26.27 4.74 -15.15
CA THR A 524 -26.73 5.80 -16.04
C THR A 524 -26.08 7.14 -15.66
N ILE A 525 -26.15 7.51 -14.38
CA ILE A 525 -25.61 8.76 -13.83
C ILE A 525 -24.10 8.89 -14.09
N TYR A 526 -23.35 7.81 -13.89
CA TYR A 526 -21.89 7.80 -13.95
C TYR A 526 -21.31 7.42 -15.32
N THR A 527 -22.11 7.35 -16.40
CA THR A 527 -21.68 6.85 -17.73
C THR A 527 -20.35 7.42 -18.25
N LYS A 528 -20.06 8.70 -17.96
CA LYS A 528 -18.83 9.39 -18.40
C LYS A 528 -17.73 9.47 -17.34
N HIS A 529 -17.96 8.92 -16.17
CA HIS A 529 -17.07 8.99 -15.02
C HIS A 529 -16.25 7.68 -14.88
N PRO A 530 -15.00 7.72 -14.37
CA PRO A 530 -14.19 6.52 -14.16
C PRO A 530 -14.86 5.39 -13.34
N LEU A 531 -15.71 5.75 -12.37
CA LEU A 531 -16.43 4.77 -11.52
C LEU A 531 -17.35 3.83 -12.29
N ILE A 532 -17.73 4.16 -13.54
CA ILE A 532 -18.67 3.35 -14.32
C ILE A 532 -18.22 1.89 -14.48
N ARG A 533 -16.91 1.63 -14.56
CA ARG A 533 -16.40 0.27 -14.69
C ARG A 533 -16.78 -0.59 -13.48
N ARG A 534 -16.52 -0.09 -12.28
CA ARG A 534 -16.85 -0.77 -11.03
C ARG A 534 -18.36 -0.94 -10.86
N LEU A 535 -19.15 0.06 -11.26
CA LEU A 535 -20.61 -0.03 -11.21
C LEU A 535 -21.14 -1.13 -12.16
N ARG A 536 -20.58 -1.23 -13.38
CA ARG A 536 -20.89 -2.32 -14.33
C ARG A 536 -20.46 -3.69 -13.83
N GLU A 537 -19.31 -3.77 -13.16
CA GLU A 537 -18.88 -5.03 -12.52
C GLU A 537 -19.85 -5.47 -11.43
N VAL A 538 -20.27 -4.56 -10.56
CA VAL A 538 -21.26 -4.88 -9.52
C VAL A 538 -22.57 -5.31 -10.18
N GLU A 539 -23.07 -4.58 -11.18
CA GLU A 539 -24.27 -4.98 -11.93
C GLU A 539 -24.11 -6.39 -12.56
N HIS A 540 -22.95 -6.70 -13.14
CA HIS A 540 -22.68 -8.02 -13.70
C HIS A 540 -22.64 -9.13 -12.64
N ILE A 541 -21.97 -8.89 -11.52
CA ILE A 541 -21.93 -9.83 -10.39
C ILE A 541 -23.36 -10.11 -9.90
N LEU A 542 -24.20 -9.08 -9.85
CA LEU A 542 -25.59 -9.16 -9.36
C LEU A 542 -26.61 -9.58 -10.43
N SER A 543 -26.18 -9.75 -11.69
CA SER A 543 -27.08 -10.01 -12.81
C SER A 543 -27.79 -11.37 -12.76
N SER A 544 -27.20 -12.35 -12.08
CA SER A 544 -27.78 -13.69 -11.95
C SER A 544 -27.21 -14.42 -10.74
N GLY A 545 -27.94 -15.44 -10.26
CA GLY A 545 -27.45 -16.26 -9.15
C GLY A 545 -26.13 -16.99 -9.44
N ARG A 546 -25.92 -17.40 -10.69
CA ARG A 546 -24.66 -18.01 -11.13
C ARG A 546 -23.49 -17.03 -11.09
N SER A 547 -23.72 -15.76 -11.43
CA SER A 547 -22.70 -14.71 -11.37
C SER A 547 -22.29 -14.42 -9.93
N ILE A 548 -23.27 -14.38 -9.00
CA ILE A 548 -23.03 -14.23 -7.56
C ILE A 548 -22.18 -15.39 -7.04
N GLN A 549 -22.57 -16.63 -7.34
CA GLN A 549 -21.84 -17.82 -6.91
C GLN A 549 -20.40 -17.82 -7.44
N TYR A 550 -20.20 -17.56 -8.73
CA TYR A 550 -18.87 -17.50 -9.32
C TYR A 550 -17.97 -16.44 -8.67
N ALA A 551 -18.53 -15.26 -8.37
CA ALA A 551 -17.78 -14.19 -7.72
C ALA A 551 -17.45 -14.54 -6.25
N PHE A 552 -18.35 -15.23 -5.54
CA PHE A 552 -18.11 -15.71 -4.17
C PHE A 552 -17.01 -16.79 -4.15
N ASP A 553 -17.07 -17.78 -5.04
CA ASP A 553 -16.08 -18.85 -5.16
C ASP A 553 -14.68 -18.29 -5.52
N GLU A 554 -14.61 -17.23 -6.32
CA GLU A 554 -13.35 -16.54 -6.62
C GLU A 554 -12.79 -15.79 -5.40
N GLU A 555 -13.63 -15.19 -4.56
CA GLU A 555 -13.18 -14.62 -3.28
C GLU A 555 -12.68 -15.70 -2.32
N GLU A 556 -13.37 -16.86 -2.25
CA GLU A 556 -12.91 -18.01 -1.46
C GLU A 556 -11.52 -18.48 -1.92
N ARG A 557 -11.31 -18.59 -3.24
CA ARG A 557 -10.01 -18.93 -3.83
C ARG A 557 -8.93 -17.90 -3.45
N ARG A 558 -9.25 -16.60 -3.46
CA ARG A 558 -8.32 -15.52 -3.06
C ARG A 558 -7.94 -15.62 -1.60
N VAL A 559 -8.90 -15.91 -0.72
CA VAL A 559 -8.64 -16.15 0.71
C VAL A 559 -7.67 -17.31 0.88
N ASP A 560 -7.89 -18.42 0.18
CA ASP A 560 -7.03 -19.59 0.24
C ASP A 560 -5.57 -19.32 -0.17
N VAL A 561 -5.37 -18.55 -1.24
CA VAL A 561 -4.05 -18.10 -1.69
C VAL A 561 -3.39 -17.21 -0.63
N ARG A 562 -4.12 -16.26 -0.05
CA ARG A 562 -3.61 -15.37 0.99
C ARG A 562 -3.26 -16.11 2.29
N VAL A 563 -4.05 -17.11 2.70
CA VAL A 563 -3.72 -17.99 3.84
C VAL A 563 -2.44 -18.76 3.58
N ALA A 564 -2.26 -19.32 2.38
CA ALA A 564 -1.02 -20.02 2.01
C ALA A 564 0.20 -19.09 2.05
N ARG A 565 0.04 -17.86 1.54
CA ARG A 565 1.10 -16.83 1.57
C ARG A 565 1.42 -16.35 2.99
N LEU A 566 0.41 -16.14 3.81
CA LEU A 566 0.56 -15.81 5.24
C LEU A 566 1.29 -16.94 5.98
N THR A 567 0.95 -18.20 5.67
CA THR A 567 1.58 -19.39 6.24
C THR A 567 3.06 -19.46 5.91
N ARG A 568 3.45 -19.29 4.64
CA ARG A 568 4.87 -19.32 4.26
C ARG A 568 5.65 -18.15 4.86
N THR A 569 5.05 -16.96 4.91
CA THR A 569 5.69 -15.75 5.48
C THR A 569 5.98 -15.94 6.96
N ARG A 570 5.01 -16.40 7.75
CA ARG A 570 5.23 -16.71 9.17
C ARG A 570 6.22 -17.85 9.38
N ASN A 571 6.20 -18.88 8.54
CA ASN A 571 7.17 -19.98 8.66
C ASN A 571 8.60 -19.50 8.38
N ALA A 572 8.79 -18.61 7.40
CA ALA A 572 10.08 -17.98 7.17
C ALA A 572 10.55 -17.18 8.39
N ALA A 573 9.69 -16.35 8.98
CA ALA A 573 10.03 -15.56 10.18
C ALA A 573 10.52 -16.44 11.35
N ILE A 574 9.80 -17.51 11.65
CA ILE A 574 10.05 -18.34 12.85
C ILE A 574 11.20 -19.33 12.65
N HIS A 575 11.38 -19.82 11.43
CA HIS A 575 12.42 -20.81 11.12
C HIS A 575 13.68 -20.18 10.50
N GLY A 576 13.78 -18.84 10.50
CA GLY A 576 14.95 -18.10 10.02
C GLY A 576 15.17 -18.20 8.51
N GLY A 577 14.10 -18.33 7.73
CA GLY A 577 14.12 -18.17 6.27
C GLY A 577 14.05 -16.68 5.87
N PRO A 578 14.47 -16.30 4.66
CA PRO A 578 14.25 -14.94 4.16
C PRO A 578 12.77 -14.55 4.22
N LEU A 579 12.53 -13.37 4.81
CA LEU A 579 11.24 -12.71 4.78
C LEU A 579 11.16 -11.83 3.54
N SER A 580 10.09 -12.01 2.77
CA SER A 580 9.80 -11.20 1.59
C SER A 580 8.94 -10.00 2.02
N PRO A 581 9.46 -8.76 2.02
CA PRO A 581 8.67 -7.58 2.39
C PRO A 581 7.43 -7.43 1.50
N SER A 582 7.57 -7.73 0.21
CA SER A 582 6.46 -7.69 -0.74
C SER A 582 5.40 -8.76 -0.47
N ALA A 583 5.80 -9.93 0.07
CA ALA A 583 4.83 -10.93 0.52
C ALA A 583 4.04 -10.39 1.73
N CYS A 584 4.72 -9.80 2.72
CA CYS A 584 4.08 -9.14 3.86
C CYS A 584 3.11 -8.04 3.41
N ASP A 585 3.54 -7.13 2.52
CA ASP A 585 2.70 -6.06 1.97
C ASP A 585 1.42 -6.59 1.32
N SER A 586 1.50 -7.73 0.64
CA SER A 586 0.36 -8.32 -0.06
C SER A 586 -0.66 -9.03 0.85
N VAL A 587 -0.34 -9.25 2.12
CA VAL A 587 -1.22 -9.91 3.10
C VAL A 587 -1.43 -9.12 4.38
N VAL A 588 -0.86 -7.92 4.51
CA VAL A 588 -0.87 -7.15 5.76
C VAL A 588 -2.29 -6.86 6.25
N ASP A 589 -3.14 -6.33 5.38
CA ASP A 589 -4.52 -5.99 5.75
C ASP A 589 -5.41 -7.22 5.83
N PHE A 590 -5.12 -8.26 5.06
CA PHE A 590 -5.75 -9.58 5.23
C PHE A 590 -5.45 -10.17 6.61
N ALA A 591 -4.19 -10.14 7.04
CA ALA A 591 -3.76 -10.61 8.35
C ALA A 591 -4.36 -9.77 9.48
N ARG A 592 -4.34 -8.44 9.35
CA ARG A 592 -4.99 -7.52 10.29
C ARG A 592 -6.48 -7.81 10.42
N ALA A 593 -7.21 -7.88 9.30
CA ALA A 593 -8.64 -8.14 9.32
C ALA A 593 -8.98 -9.51 9.95
N LEU A 594 -8.28 -10.58 9.57
CA LEU A 594 -8.47 -11.91 10.16
C LEU A 594 -8.17 -11.94 11.67
N SER A 595 -7.10 -11.28 12.10
CA SER A 595 -6.74 -11.25 13.53
C SER A 595 -7.74 -10.44 14.36
N LEU A 596 -8.21 -9.29 13.86
CA LEU A 596 -9.24 -8.50 14.53
C LEU A 596 -10.59 -9.25 14.56
N GLN A 597 -10.94 -9.98 13.51
CA GLN A 597 -12.10 -10.87 13.50
C GLN A 597 -11.94 -12.01 14.53
N ALA A 598 -10.77 -12.63 14.63
CA ALA A 598 -10.53 -13.66 15.63
C ALA A 598 -10.62 -13.10 17.06
N LEU A 599 -10.08 -11.90 17.29
CA LEU A 599 -10.11 -11.22 18.59
C LEU A 599 -11.53 -10.75 18.95
N SER A 600 -12.37 -10.36 18.00
CA SER A 600 -13.77 -10.00 18.27
C SER A 600 -14.60 -11.19 18.80
N HIS A 601 -14.27 -12.42 18.37
CA HIS A 601 -14.87 -13.64 18.93
C HIS A 601 -14.43 -13.87 20.38
N ALA A 602 -13.19 -13.57 20.73
CA ALA A 602 -12.74 -13.59 22.14
C ALA A 602 -13.41 -12.50 22.98
N VAL A 603 -13.62 -11.30 22.43
CA VAL A 603 -14.41 -10.24 23.11
C VAL A 603 -15.84 -10.72 23.36
N THR A 604 -16.49 -11.31 22.37
CA THR A 604 -17.85 -11.85 22.49
C THR A 604 -17.92 -12.94 23.55
N SER A 605 -16.94 -13.84 23.60
CA SER A 605 -16.80 -14.86 24.64
C SER A 605 -16.70 -14.23 26.05
N ALA A 606 -15.82 -13.24 26.23
CA ALA A 606 -15.65 -12.56 27.51
C ALA A 606 -16.91 -11.80 27.96
N LEU A 607 -17.62 -11.15 27.02
CA LEU A 607 -18.85 -10.41 27.32
C LEU A 607 -20.05 -11.31 27.61
N SER A 608 -20.16 -12.45 26.94
CA SER A 608 -21.27 -13.41 27.11
C SER A 608 -21.05 -14.41 28.24
N GLY A 609 -19.83 -14.48 28.81
CA GLY A 609 -19.46 -15.51 29.78
C GLY A 609 -19.41 -16.93 29.21
N THR A 610 -19.41 -17.06 27.88
CA THR A 610 -19.35 -18.33 27.16
C THR A 610 -17.90 -18.63 26.80
N ASP A 611 -17.50 -19.91 26.75
CA ASP A 611 -16.16 -20.27 26.32
C ASP A 611 -15.91 -19.94 24.84
N VAL A 612 -14.65 -19.64 24.48
CA VAL A 612 -14.26 -19.21 23.13
C VAL A 612 -14.59 -20.27 22.09
N GLN A 613 -14.44 -21.57 22.43
CA GLN A 613 -14.70 -22.65 21.49
C GLN A 613 -16.17 -22.67 21.07
N THR A 614 -17.09 -22.58 22.03
CA THR A 614 -18.53 -22.55 21.77
C THR A 614 -18.93 -21.38 20.90
N VAL A 615 -18.42 -20.16 21.16
CA VAL A 615 -18.69 -18.97 20.33
C VAL A 615 -18.25 -19.21 18.88
N MET A 616 -17.05 -19.77 18.71
CA MET A 616 -16.44 -20.04 17.41
C MET A 616 -17.18 -21.15 16.64
N ASP A 617 -17.58 -22.22 17.31
CA ASP A 617 -18.36 -23.33 16.70
C ASP A 617 -19.74 -22.84 16.25
N GLN A 618 -20.43 -22.05 17.08
CA GLN A 618 -21.71 -21.44 16.72
C GLN A 618 -21.56 -20.50 15.52
N ARG A 619 -20.53 -19.66 15.51
CA ARG A 619 -20.27 -18.75 14.40
C ARG A 619 -19.97 -19.51 13.12
N ARG A 620 -19.10 -20.51 13.18
CA ARG A 620 -18.76 -21.36 12.03
C ARG A 620 -20.01 -22.00 11.43
N LEU A 621 -20.87 -22.60 12.25
CA LEU A 621 -22.12 -23.23 11.77
C LEU A 621 -23.02 -22.21 11.06
N ALA A 622 -23.17 -21.02 11.62
CA ALA A 622 -23.96 -19.96 11.01
C ALA A 622 -23.38 -19.49 9.66
N GLU A 623 -22.06 -19.34 9.57
CA GLU A 623 -21.41 -18.85 8.35
C GLU A 623 -21.36 -19.91 7.24
N VAL A 624 -21.15 -21.19 7.58
CA VAL A 624 -21.29 -22.30 6.63
C VAL A 624 -22.72 -22.36 6.07
N GLN A 625 -23.72 -22.27 6.95
CA GLN A 625 -25.12 -22.27 6.51
C GLN A 625 -25.42 -21.10 5.57
N ARG A 626 -24.93 -19.89 5.87
CA ARG A 626 -25.13 -18.72 5.00
C ARG A 626 -24.44 -18.87 3.65
N ALA A 627 -23.23 -19.41 3.62
CA ALA A 627 -22.52 -19.66 2.37
C ALA A 627 -23.24 -20.71 1.53
N ASP A 628 -23.76 -21.78 2.15
CA ASP A 628 -24.56 -22.79 1.47
C ASP A 628 -25.89 -22.22 0.96
N ASP A 629 -26.56 -21.37 1.75
CA ASP A 629 -27.76 -20.65 1.33
C ASP A 629 -27.47 -19.73 0.12
N LEU A 630 -26.35 -18.99 0.15
CA LEU A 630 -25.92 -18.20 -1.01
C LEU A 630 -25.67 -19.07 -2.24
N ARG A 631 -24.97 -20.21 -2.09
CA ARG A 631 -24.68 -21.11 -3.21
C ARG A 631 -25.95 -21.75 -3.78
N GLN A 632 -26.98 -21.96 -2.96
CA GLN A 632 -28.24 -22.61 -3.39
C GLN A 632 -29.28 -21.63 -3.92
N LYS A 633 -29.51 -20.51 -3.22
CA LYS A 633 -30.58 -19.54 -3.51
C LYS A 633 -30.08 -18.35 -4.29
N ALA A 634 -28.81 -18.00 -4.11
CA ALA A 634 -28.14 -16.85 -4.70
C ALA A 634 -28.87 -15.51 -4.46
N GLU A 635 -29.44 -15.34 -3.26
CA GLU A 635 -30.10 -14.11 -2.84
C GLU A 635 -29.14 -13.28 -1.98
N LEU A 636 -28.85 -12.03 -2.39
CA LEU A 636 -27.94 -11.15 -1.65
C LEU A 636 -28.37 -10.88 -0.20
N LYS A 637 -29.67 -10.87 0.06
CA LYS A 637 -30.22 -10.65 1.41
C LYS A 637 -29.68 -11.67 2.43
N ASP A 638 -29.30 -12.87 1.97
CA ASP A 638 -28.76 -13.94 2.82
C ASP A 638 -27.34 -13.61 3.32
N LEU A 639 -26.67 -12.61 2.74
CA LEU A 639 -25.33 -12.14 3.14
C LEU A 639 -25.34 -10.97 4.13
N PHE A 640 -26.46 -10.27 4.22
CA PHE A 640 -26.65 -9.20 5.19
C PHE A 640 -27.06 -9.79 6.55
N ASN A 641 -26.56 -9.21 7.63
CA ASN A 641 -27.05 -9.55 8.97
C ASN A 641 -28.54 -9.14 9.05
N SER A 642 -29.35 -9.98 9.69
CA SER A 642 -30.66 -9.55 10.23
C SER A 642 -30.46 -8.78 11.53
#